data_AF-A0A953G4Q6-F1
#
_entry.id   AF-A0A953G4Q6-F1
#
_cell.length_a   1.000
_cell.length_b   1.000
_cell.length_c   1.000
_cell.angle_alpha   90.00
_cell.angle_beta   90.00
_cell.angle_gamma   90.00
#
_symmetry.space_group_name_H-M   'P 1'
#
loop_
_entity.id
_entity.type
_entity.pdbx_description
1 polymer ?
#
loop_
_entity_poly.entity_id
_entity_poly.type
_entity_poly.pdbx_seq_one_letter_code
_entity_poly.pdbx_strand_id
1 'polypeptide(L)'
;MIFRFFVCFFAFTYSLQAQTLADERKVDWSHAGNNVKAPTQQINFSDYQPDTTGRSDCADILTEAISVAAKAKACLVIPPGKFLLLKTITLPSFVVIKGAGSSLTHFIFDLKGSNKDCFSAIGKTDPNVNLTINPISKGQQYCILGTKTAELKVGDWVKLQDDDLGRVTSDWAKGTIGQINQIESIKNDTIYMKNEWRLDFSPASKITKLIPVSEVGLECFSIYRVDSTATQTSNILLIRCVDSWVEGIESRFTNFAHVCIQESAHIKVQGSYFNKSYGYGGGGRAYGVSLQISSGDCLVENNIFEHLRHSILLQAGANGNVLAYNYSFDPYWTESFQPNNSSGDLVLHGNYTFCNLFEGNIVQNIVVDASHGLNGPFNTFFRNRSENYGIFVSQGAADQLNIIGNEITAPQGLYLLLGNDHFQYGNNKRGTILPSNTTKLYDVSYYLNSTKAICRMDFSKFPPIGIPQLINSHFNAAFIRNINQIHSSCNKNCTYLLHDQELITEEEPCADNSYPASLVWLACTDYTWLIDGGKFTTMPVHHNALIQWNLVDSGTITVILANEEKGCYGTVSKKVKIKNCTDTKEKGFEQDIFKFSPFGTLYISEIANSLEEYEMKIFDIYGRMIKQIRFNTIQKEIDLNLIPGIYHSIIFSKNNKRSKQTSFLILSR
;
A
#
# COMPACT_ATOMS: atom_id res chain seq x y z
N MET A 1 52.75 -39.06 -30.20
CA MET A 1 52.30 -38.19 -29.09
C MET A 1 50.88 -37.72 -29.45
N ILE A 2 49.85 -38.39 -28.91
CA ILE A 2 48.44 -38.06 -29.19
C ILE A 2 47.96 -37.17 -28.06
N PHE A 3 47.70 -35.89 -28.35
CA PHE A 3 47.09 -34.96 -27.40
C PHE A 3 45.58 -35.18 -27.40
N ARG A 4 45.05 -35.72 -26.29
CA ARG A 4 43.61 -35.77 -26.01
C ARG A 4 43.20 -34.44 -25.37
N PHE A 5 42.37 -33.66 -26.06
CA PHE A 5 41.65 -32.53 -25.46
C PHE A 5 40.47 -33.09 -24.65
N PHE A 6 40.51 -32.91 -23.33
CA PHE A 6 39.36 -33.11 -22.45
C PHE A 6 38.54 -31.82 -22.45
N VAL A 7 37.35 -31.86 -23.06
CA VAL A 7 36.36 -30.78 -22.94
C VAL A 7 35.51 -31.09 -21.70
N CYS A 8 35.73 -30.34 -20.62
CA CYS A 8 34.87 -30.37 -19.45
C CYS A 8 33.57 -29.61 -19.74
N PHE A 9 32.46 -30.34 -19.91
CA PHE A 9 31.12 -29.77 -19.88
C PHE A 9 30.77 -29.40 -18.42
N PHE A 10 30.85 -28.11 -18.07
CA PHE A 10 30.22 -27.61 -16.85
C PHE A 10 28.71 -27.53 -17.09
N ALA A 11 27.97 -28.53 -16.61
CA ALA A 11 26.52 -28.46 -16.51
C ALA A 11 26.16 -27.46 -15.39
N PHE A 12 25.89 -26.21 -15.75
CA PHE A 12 25.21 -25.28 -14.86
C PHE A 12 23.76 -25.75 -14.71
N THR A 13 23.47 -26.48 -13.63
CA THR A 13 22.09 -26.71 -13.20
C THR A 13 21.55 -25.40 -12.64
N TYR A 14 20.96 -24.57 -13.48
CA TYR A 14 20.08 -23.51 -13.02
C TYR A 14 18.89 -24.18 -12.34
N SER A 15 18.74 -24.01 -11.03
CA SER A 15 17.48 -24.34 -10.35
C SER A 15 16.45 -23.31 -10.82
N LEU A 16 15.72 -23.63 -11.88
CA LEU A 16 14.49 -22.93 -12.21
C LEU A 16 13.53 -23.16 -11.04
N GLN A 17 13.40 -22.18 -10.15
CA GLN A 17 12.29 -22.18 -9.20
C GLN A 17 11.03 -21.95 -10.01
N ALA A 18 10.23 -22.99 -10.17
CA ALA A 18 8.90 -22.85 -10.76
C ALA A 18 8.07 -21.92 -9.87
N GLN A 19 7.57 -20.83 -10.45
CA GLN A 19 6.56 -19.96 -9.85
C GLN A 19 5.33 -20.75 -9.38
N THR A 20 4.70 -20.33 -8.29
CA THR A 20 3.57 -21.09 -7.72
C THR A 20 2.32 -20.94 -8.59
N LEU A 21 1.99 -19.70 -8.94
CA LEU A 21 0.91 -19.40 -9.88
C LEU A 21 1.47 -19.39 -11.32
N ALA A 22 0.78 -20.04 -12.24
CA ALA A 22 1.18 -20.09 -13.64
C ALA A 22 0.85 -18.79 -14.39
N ASP A 23 1.65 -18.43 -15.40
CA ASP A 23 1.54 -17.14 -16.09
C ASP A 23 0.22 -16.94 -16.83
N GLU A 24 -0.37 -18.02 -17.35
CA GLU A 24 -1.67 -17.98 -18.00
C GLU A 24 -2.80 -17.53 -17.04
N ARG A 25 -2.63 -17.75 -15.73
CA ARG A 25 -3.57 -17.34 -14.68
C ARG A 25 -3.20 -16.00 -14.02
N LYS A 26 -2.17 -15.31 -14.54
CA LYS A 26 -1.72 -13.98 -14.07
C LYS A 26 -2.02 -12.88 -15.07
N VAL A 27 -1.98 -11.67 -14.56
CA VAL A 27 -1.82 -10.41 -15.32
C VAL A 27 -0.76 -9.58 -14.60
N ASP A 28 -0.24 -8.54 -15.22
CA ASP A 28 0.60 -7.58 -14.50
C ASP A 28 -0.29 -6.76 -13.54
N TRP A 29 0.00 -6.83 -12.24
CA TRP A 29 -0.66 -6.02 -11.22
C TRP A 29 0.21 -4.85 -10.75
N SER A 30 1.47 -4.78 -11.18
CA SER A 30 2.47 -3.83 -10.67
C SER A 30 2.15 -2.37 -11.01
N HIS A 31 1.31 -2.14 -12.02
CA HIS A 31 0.86 -0.82 -12.47
C HIS A 31 -0.39 -0.30 -11.75
N ALA A 32 -0.95 -1.03 -10.77
CA ALA A 32 -2.14 -0.60 -10.05
C ALA A 32 -1.90 0.65 -9.18
N GLY A 33 -2.89 1.54 -9.15
CA GLY A 33 -2.84 2.83 -8.47
C GLY A 33 -2.44 3.98 -9.40
N ASN A 34 -2.34 5.18 -8.84
CA ASN A 34 -1.98 6.37 -9.60
C ASN A 34 -0.46 6.51 -9.75
N ASN A 35 0.00 6.99 -10.90
CA ASN A 35 1.43 7.22 -11.18
C ASN A 35 1.85 8.69 -11.12
N VAL A 36 0.97 9.56 -10.60
CA VAL A 36 1.15 11.01 -10.55
C VAL A 36 1.50 11.50 -9.14
N LYS A 37 2.31 12.55 -9.06
CA LYS A 37 2.66 13.21 -7.79
C LYS A 37 1.74 14.42 -7.58
N ALA A 38 1.40 14.70 -6.32
CA ALA A 38 0.67 15.92 -5.96
C ALA A 38 1.44 17.17 -6.42
N PRO A 39 0.74 18.24 -6.83
CA PRO A 39 1.38 19.48 -7.25
C PRO A 39 2.08 20.17 -6.08
N THR A 40 3.20 20.84 -6.36
CA THR A 40 3.97 21.59 -5.36
C THR A 40 3.37 22.97 -5.09
N GLN A 41 2.69 23.57 -6.06
CA GLN A 41 1.99 24.84 -5.89
C GLN A 41 0.82 24.67 -4.93
N GLN A 42 0.67 25.64 -4.01
CA GLN A 42 -0.40 25.64 -3.02
C GLN A 42 -1.26 26.90 -3.13
N ILE A 43 -2.55 26.73 -2.84
CA ILE A 43 -3.52 27.81 -2.64
C ILE A 43 -4.16 27.58 -1.27
N ASN A 44 -4.23 28.62 -0.44
CA ASN A 44 -4.79 28.49 0.90
C ASN A 44 -6.28 28.80 0.89
N PHE A 45 -7.10 27.88 1.39
CA PHE A 45 -8.54 28.14 1.50
C PHE A 45 -8.87 29.23 2.54
N SER A 46 -7.97 29.48 3.50
CA SER A 46 -8.07 30.60 4.45
C SER A 46 -8.20 31.97 3.77
N ASP A 47 -7.65 32.14 2.56
CA ASP A 47 -7.70 33.40 1.81
C ASP A 47 -9.13 33.74 1.35
N TYR A 48 -10.01 32.73 1.31
CA TYR A 48 -11.43 32.87 0.97
C TYR A 48 -12.32 33.13 2.20
N GLN A 49 -11.72 33.27 3.40
CA GLN A 49 -12.40 33.55 4.66
C GLN A 49 -13.59 32.59 4.96
N PRO A 50 -13.39 31.26 4.91
CA PRO A 50 -14.45 30.30 5.15
C PRO A 50 -14.91 30.31 6.62
N ASP A 51 -16.17 29.94 6.86
CA ASP A 51 -16.63 29.65 8.22
C ASP A 51 -16.05 28.31 8.69
N THR A 52 -15.09 28.39 9.62
CA THR A 52 -14.42 27.23 10.21
C THR A 52 -15.19 26.64 11.40
N THR A 53 -16.33 27.22 11.79
CA THR A 53 -17.14 26.76 12.92
C THR A 53 -18.19 25.71 12.52
N GLY A 54 -18.50 25.60 11.23
CA GLY A 54 -19.51 24.71 10.67
C GLY A 54 -20.94 25.22 10.86
N ARG A 55 -21.14 26.53 11.05
CA ARG A 55 -22.46 27.14 11.23
C ARG A 55 -23.07 27.63 9.90
N SER A 56 -22.23 28.01 8.94
CA SER A 56 -22.61 28.58 7.65
C SER A 56 -22.08 27.72 6.51
N ASP A 57 -22.84 27.67 5.42
CA ASP A 57 -22.46 26.90 4.22
C ASP A 57 -21.19 27.48 3.59
N CYS A 58 -20.23 26.61 3.31
CA CYS A 58 -18.96 26.93 2.66
C CYS A 58 -18.88 26.42 1.21
N ALA A 59 -19.94 25.81 0.68
CA ALA A 59 -19.83 25.07 -0.57
C ALA A 59 -19.57 25.95 -1.81
N ASP A 60 -20.13 27.16 -1.90
CA ASP A 60 -19.85 28.07 -3.02
C ASP A 60 -18.40 28.55 -3.02
N ILE A 61 -17.92 29.06 -1.89
CA ILE A 61 -16.55 29.54 -1.75
C ILE A 61 -15.53 28.42 -1.93
N LEU A 62 -15.83 27.19 -1.48
CA LEU A 62 -14.99 26.03 -1.73
C LEU A 62 -14.94 25.69 -3.23
N THR A 63 -16.09 25.76 -3.92
CA THR A 63 -16.15 25.51 -5.37
C THR A 63 -15.35 26.55 -6.15
N GLU A 64 -15.39 27.82 -5.74
CA GLU A 64 -14.56 28.87 -6.32
C GLU A 64 -13.06 28.60 -6.13
N ALA A 65 -12.65 28.28 -4.90
CA ALA A 65 -11.25 27.96 -4.58
C ALA A 65 -10.74 26.73 -5.37
N ILE A 66 -11.58 25.70 -5.53
CA ILE A 66 -11.30 24.53 -6.35
C ILE A 66 -11.09 24.92 -7.82
N SER A 67 -11.93 25.81 -8.36
CA SER A 67 -11.79 26.27 -9.75
C SER A 67 -10.46 26.99 -9.98
N VAL A 68 -10.03 27.82 -9.03
CA VAL A 68 -8.74 28.52 -9.10
C VAL A 68 -7.58 27.52 -8.97
N ALA A 69 -7.64 26.60 -8.01
CA ALA A 69 -6.62 25.57 -7.82
C ALA A 69 -6.48 24.66 -9.04
N ALA A 70 -7.58 24.24 -9.64
CA ALA A 70 -7.57 23.41 -10.85
C ALA A 70 -6.92 24.10 -12.05
N LYS A 71 -7.23 25.38 -12.28
CA LYS A 71 -6.61 26.19 -13.34
C LYS A 71 -5.10 26.35 -13.11
N ALA A 72 -4.69 26.47 -11.85
CA ALA A 72 -3.28 26.56 -11.46
C ALA A 72 -2.59 25.18 -11.37
N LYS A 73 -3.31 24.07 -11.51
CA LYS A 73 -2.83 22.71 -11.19
C LYS A 73 -2.19 22.64 -9.81
N ALA A 74 -2.91 23.12 -8.80
CA ALA A 74 -2.39 23.36 -7.45
C ALA A 74 -3.10 22.51 -6.39
N CYS A 75 -2.45 22.42 -5.23
CA CYS A 75 -3.02 21.86 -4.02
C CYS A 75 -3.77 22.95 -3.25
N LEU A 76 -5.09 22.80 -3.10
CA LEU A 76 -5.91 23.60 -2.22
C LEU A 76 -5.77 23.11 -0.77
N VAL A 77 -5.07 23.90 0.05
CA VAL A 77 -4.82 23.60 1.46
C VAL A 77 -5.99 24.10 2.31
N ILE A 78 -6.63 23.20 3.02
CA ILE A 78 -7.78 23.46 3.89
C ILE A 78 -7.31 23.54 5.34
N PRO A 79 -7.58 24.64 6.06
CA PRO A 79 -7.14 24.79 7.43
C PRO A 79 -7.90 23.85 8.38
N PRO A 80 -7.44 23.70 9.64
CA PRO A 80 -8.25 23.09 10.69
C PRO A 80 -9.59 23.83 10.85
N GLY A 81 -10.66 23.07 11.08
CA GLY A 81 -12.01 23.62 11.21
C GLY A 81 -13.09 22.64 10.80
N LYS A 82 -14.34 23.07 10.99
CA LYS A 82 -15.55 22.40 10.53
C LYS A 82 -16.16 23.23 9.41
N PHE A 83 -16.41 22.60 8.27
CA PHE A 83 -16.94 23.25 7.07
C PHE A 83 -18.27 22.58 6.72
N LEU A 84 -19.37 23.31 6.91
CA LEU A 84 -20.70 22.85 6.50
C LEU A 84 -20.82 22.99 4.98
N LEU A 85 -21.29 21.93 4.31
CA LEU A 85 -21.49 21.88 2.86
C LEU A 85 -22.91 21.42 2.56
N LEU A 86 -23.71 22.29 1.93
CA LEU A 86 -25.12 22.02 1.62
C LEU A 86 -25.37 21.55 0.18
N LYS A 87 -24.30 21.31 -0.59
CA LYS A 87 -24.35 20.78 -1.96
C LYS A 87 -23.14 19.91 -2.27
N THR A 88 -23.27 19.11 -3.33
CA THR A 88 -22.17 18.36 -3.93
C THR A 88 -21.02 19.29 -4.32
N ILE A 89 -19.80 18.85 -4.05
CA ILE A 89 -18.57 19.49 -4.50
C ILE A 89 -18.06 18.73 -5.73
N THR A 90 -18.13 19.39 -6.90
CA THR A 90 -17.64 18.83 -8.16
C THR A 90 -16.15 19.09 -8.32
N LEU A 91 -15.40 18.04 -8.65
CA LEU A 91 -13.95 18.05 -8.79
C LEU A 91 -13.57 18.03 -10.28
N PRO A 92 -12.98 19.11 -10.82
CA PRO A 92 -12.37 19.11 -12.15
C PRO A 92 -11.01 18.40 -12.13
N SER A 93 -10.40 18.17 -13.31
CA SER A 93 -9.03 17.64 -13.38
C SER A 93 -8.01 18.59 -12.74
N PHE A 94 -6.87 18.03 -12.32
CA PHE A 94 -5.69 18.75 -11.82
C PHE A 94 -5.92 19.54 -10.52
N VAL A 95 -6.68 18.99 -9.58
CA VAL A 95 -6.89 19.62 -8.28
C VAL A 95 -6.65 18.62 -7.14
N VAL A 96 -5.90 19.07 -6.14
CA VAL A 96 -5.72 18.32 -4.89
C VAL A 96 -6.32 19.13 -3.76
N ILE A 97 -7.23 18.53 -2.99
CA ILE A 97 -7.77 19.12 -1.76
C ILE A 97 -7.08 18.43 -0.59
N LYS A 98 -6.41 19.22 0.25
CA LYS A 98 -5.62 18.69 1.36
C LYS A 98 -5.98 19.38 2.68
N GLY A 99 -6.52 18.61 3.62
CA GLY A 99 -6.74 19.08 4.99
C GLY A 99 -5.48 19.02 5.87
N ALA A 100 -5.63 19.47 7.12
CA ALA A 100 -4.58 19.46 8.12
C ALA A 100 -4.48 18.15 8.93
N GLY A 101 -5.36 17.18 8.69
CA GLY A 101 -5.62 16.08 9.61
C GLY A 101 -7.07 15.61 9.51
N SER A 102 -7.35 14.31 9.46
CA SER A 102 -8.75 13.85 9.59
C SER A 102 -9.34 14.18 10.96
N SER A 103 -8.51 14.39 11.98
CA SER A 103 -8.89 14.87 13.31
C SER A 103 -8.98 16.39 13.44
N LEU A 104 -8.59 17.15 12.40
CA LEU A 104 -8.46 18.61 12.46
C LEU A 104 -9.32 19.34 11.42
N THR A 105 -9.47 18.79 10.22
CA THR A 105 -10.25 19.36 9.11
C THR A 105 -11.47 18.47 8.86
N HIS A 106 -12.66 19.03 9.01
CA HIS A 106 -13.92 18.28 8.93
C HIS A 106 -14.87 18.89 7.90
N PHE A 107 -15.17 18.15 6.83
CA PHE A 107 -16.27 18.46 5.93
C PHE A 107 -17.55 17.79 6.41
N ILE A 108 -18.58 18.60 6.67
CA ILE A 108 -19.88 18.17 7.16
C ILE A 108 -20.88 18.37 6.02
N PHE A 109 -21.32 17.29 5.40
CA PHE A 109 -22.30 17.33 4.33
C PHE A 109 -23.71 17.13 4.89
N ASP A 110 -24.57 18.14 4.68
CA ASP A 110 -26.00 18.08 4.95
C ASP A 110 -26.75 18.41 3.66
N LEU A 111 -26.96 17.38 2.84
CA LEU A 111 -27.62 17.54 1.54
C LEU A 111 -29.14 17.41 1.65
N LYS A 112 -29.69 17.49 2.87
CA LYS A 112 -31.14 17.47 3.16
C LYS A 112 -31.86 16.24 2.60
N GLY A 113 -31.19 15.08 2.58
CA GLY A 113 -31.74 13.83 2.05
C GLY A 113 -31.88 13.81 0.53
N SER A 114 -31.25 14.76 -0.18
CA SER A 114 -31.26 14.78 -1.64
C SER A 114 -30.39 13.65 -2.22
N ASN A 115 -30.82 13.12 -3.37
CA ASN A 115 -30.12 12.04 -4.10
C ASN A 115 -28.85 12.58 -4.77
N LYS A 116 -27.87 12.98 -3.96
CA LYS A 116 -26.62 13.62 -4.37
C LYS A 116 -25.44 13.07 -3.58
N ASP A 117 -24.33 12.92 -4.27
CA ASP A 117 -23.03 12.55 -3.69
C ASP A 117 -22.38 13.76 -2.98
N CYS A 118 -21.46 13.51 -2.05
CA CYS A 118 -20.73 14.60 -1.37
C CYS A 118 -19.66 15.20 -2.29
N PHE A 119 -18.67 14.42 -2.69
CA PHE A 119 -17.67 14.79 -3.70
C PHE A 119 -17.91 13.99 -4.98
N SER A 120 -17.77 14.65 -6.14
CA SER A 120 -18.03 14.02 -7.43
C SER A 120 -17.01 14.45 -8.49
N ALA A 121 -16.36 13.48 -9.14
CA ALA A 121 -15.54 13.66 -10.33
C ALA A 121 -16.11 12.76 -11.44
N ILE A 122 -16.57 13.36 -12.53
CA ILE A 122 -17.26 12.64 -13.62
C ILE A 122 -16.68 13.05 -14.97
N GLY A 123 -15.92 12.14 -15.58
CA GLY A 123 -15.47 12.24 -16.96
C GLY A 123 -16.58 11.90 -17.97
N LYS A 124 -16.24 11.92 -19.25
CA LYS A 124 -17.16 11.69 -20.37
C LYS A 124 -16.66 10.58 -21.29
N THR A 125 -17.55 10.03 -22.10
CA THR A 125 -17.19 9.25 -23.29
C THR A 125 -17.27 10.17 -24.51
N ASP A 126 -16.47 9.89 -25.53
CA ASP A 126 -16.67 10.47 -26.86
C ASP A 126 -17.53 9.52 -27.69
N PRO A 127 -18.82 9.80 -27.89
CA PRO A 127 -19.72 8.88 -28.58
C PRO A 127 -19.43 8.77 -30.08
N ASN A 128 -18.64 9.68 -30.66
CA ASN A 128 -18.28 9.63 -32.08
C ASN A 128 -17.19 8.62 -32.36
N VAL A 129 -16.37 8.29 -31.36
CA VAL A 129 -15.31 7.29 -31.48
C VAL A 129 -15.83 5.97 -30.94
N ASN A 130 -16.42 5.17 -31.82
CA ASN A 130 -16.89 3.82 -31.52
C ASN A 130 -16.45 2.87 -32.64
N LEU A 131 -15.28 2.25 -32.44
CA LEU A 131 -14.55 1.55 -33.49
C LEU A 131 -14.63 0.04 -33.29
N THR A 132 -14.93 -0.69 -34.36
CA THR A 132 -14.79 -2.15 -34.38
C THR A 132 -13.32 -2.55 -34.39
N ILE A 133 -13.05 -3.78 -33.95
CA ILE A 133 -11.68 -4.29 -33.82
C ILE A 133 -11.55 -5.69 -34.43
N ASN A 134 -10.33 -6.07 -34.78
CA ASN A 134 -10.00 -7.48 -34.98
C ASN A 134 -9.96 -8.22 -33.64
N PRO A 135 -10.08 -9.57 -33.64
CA PRO A 135 -9.92 -10.36 -32.41
C PRO A 135 -8.61 -10.02 -31.68
N ILE A 136 -8.68 -10.03 -30.35
CA ILE A 136 -7.54 -9.81 -29.47
C ILE A 136 -7.40 -11.05 -28.58
N SER A 137 -6.18 -11.52 -28.38
CA SER A 137 -5.86 -12.54 -27.39
C SER A 137 -5.40 -11.93 -26.06
N LYS A 138 -5.68 -12.61 -24.94
CA LYS A 138 -5.10 -12.28 -23.63
C LYS A 138 -3.57 -12.18 -23.73
N GLY A 139 -3.00 -11.15 -23.11
CA GLY A 139 -1.56 -10.84 -23.15
C GLY A 139 -1.14 -10.01 -24.36
N GLN A 140 -2.02 -9.77 -25.34
CA GLN A 140 -1.70 -8.87 -26.44
C GLN A 140 -1.67 -7.41 -25.97
N GLN A 141 -0.73 -6.61 -26.46
CA GLN A 141 -0.56 -5.21 -26.09
C GLN A 141 -0.96 -4.23 -27.22
N TYR A 142 -1.65 -4.71 -28.24
CA TYR A 142 -2.09 -3.92 -29.39
C TYR A 142 -3.49 -4.31 -29.83
N CYS A 143 -4.12 -3.45 -30.61
CA CYS A 143 -5.41 -3.66 -31.24
C CYS A 143 -5.36 -3.16 -32.69
N ILE A 144 -5.85 -3.96 -33.63
CA ILE A 144 -6.03 -3.55 -35.03
C ILE A 144 -7.47 -3.08 -35.20
N LEU A 145 -7.64 -1.83 -35.62
CA LEU A 145 -8.94 -1.20 -35.83
C LEU A 145 -9.57 -1.70 -37.13
N GLY A 146 -10.88 -1.95 -37.11
CA GLY A 146 -11.64 -2.34 -38.31
C GLY A 146 -11.77 -1.22 -39.34
N THR A 147 -11.51 0.03 -38.96
CA THR A 147 -11.40 1.17 -39.88
C THR A 147 -10.36 2.16 -39.35
N LYS A 148 -9.49 2.65 -40.24
CA LYS A 148 -8.51 3.69 -39.90
C LYS A 148 -9.25 4.97 -39.50
N THR A 149 -8.96 5.52 -38.33
CA THR A 149 -9.50 6.81 -37.88
C THR A 149 -8.39 7.79 -37.51
N ALA A 150 -8.63 9.08 -37.76
CA ALA A 150 -7.79 10.18 -37.28
C ALA A 150 -8.21 10.68 -35.88
N GLU A 151 -9.25 10.10 -35.28
CA GLU A 151 -9.88 10.58 -34.04
C GLU A 151 -9.17 10.13 -32.76
N LEU A 152 -8.29 9.13 -32.87
CA LEU A 152 -7.43 8.64 -31.80
C LEU A 152 -6.01 9.22 -31.93
N LYS A 153 -5.43 9.61 -30.80
CA LYS A 153 -4.03 10.05 -30.69
C LYS A 153 -3.31 9.35 -29.54
N VAL A 154 -1.98 9.37 -29.59
CA VAL A 154 -1.14 8.93 -28.47
C VAL A 154 -1.52 9.67 -27.20
N GLY A 155 -1.64 8.94 -26.10
CA GLY A 155 -2.07 9.43 -24.79
C GLY A 155 -3.58 9.46 -24.56
N ASP A 156 -4.41 9.20 -25.58
CA ASP A 156 -5.85 9.05 -25.38
C ASP A 156 -6.15 7.82 -24.51
N TRP A 157 -7.14 7.99 -23.62
CA TRP A 157 -7.72 6.90 -22.86
C TRP A 157 -8.86 6.27 -23.65
N VAL A 158 -8.90 4.94 -23.66
CA VAL A 158 -9.95 4.18 -24.33
C VAL A 158 -10.48 3.09 -23.43
N LYS A 159 -11.74 2.73 -23.64
CA LYS A 159 -12.36 1.52 -23.10
C LYS A 159 -12.55 0.55 -24.26
N LEU A 160 -11.96 -0.63 -24.14
CA LEU A 160 -12.34 -1.78 -24.93
C LEU A 160 -13.53 -2.45 -24.24
N GLN A 161 -14.68 -2.45 -24.89
CA GLN A 161 -15.90 -3.09 -24.41
C GLN A 161 -16.13 -4.39 -25.17
N ASP A 162 -16.38 -5.48 -24.45
CA ASP A 162 -16.74 -6.79 -25.01
C ASP A 162 -18.18 -6.81 -25.55
N ASP A 163 -18.48 -7.79 -26.40
CA ASP A 163 -19.86 -8.21 -26.65
C ASP A 163 -20.29 -9.16 -25.53
N ASP A 164 -20.76 -8.57 -24.43
CA ASP A 164 -21.00 -9.28 -23.17
C ASP A 164 -22.36 -9.97 -23.06
N LEU A 165 -23.08 -10.09 -24.19
CA LEU A 165 -24.33 -10.83 -24.26
C LEU A 165 -24.12 -12.29 -23.83
N GLY A 166 -24.77 -12.68 -22.74
CA GLY A 166 -24.68 -14.02 -22.15
C GLY A 166 -23.59 -14.19 -21.08
N ARG A 167 -22.74 -13.19 -20.85
CA ARG A 167 -21.77 -13.18 -19.72
C ARG A 167 -22.24 -12.36 -18.53
N VAL A 168 -23.07 -11.34 -18.75
CA VAL A 168 -23.69 -10.54 -17.70
C VAL A 168 -25.10 -11.03 -17.39
N THR A 169 -25.50 -10.97 -16.12
CA THR A 169 -26.84 -11.38 -15.68
C THR A 169 -27.78 -10.20 -15.49
N SER A 170 -27.26 -9.06 -15.04
CA SER A 170 -28.08 -7.89 -14.74
C SER A 170 -28.12 -6.90 -15.91
N ASP A 171 -29.30 -6.34 -16.20
CA ASP A 171 -29.47 -5.37 -17.29
C ASP A 171 -28.60 -4.12 -17.14
N TRP A 172 -28.41 -3.66 -15.91
CA TRP A 172 -27.56 -2.49 -15.61
C TRP A 172 -26.07 -2.74 -15.86
N ALA A 173 -25.66 -4.00 -16.05
CA ALA A 173 -24.27 -4.39 -16.29
C ALA A 173 -23.96 -4.68 -17.77
N LYS A 174 -24.91 -4.46 -18.69
CA LYS A 174 -24.65 -4.59 -20.13
C LYS A 174 -23.58 -3.59 -20.59
N GLY A 175 -22.60 -4.05 -21.36
CA GLY A 175 -21.45 -3.28 -21.82
C GLY A 175 -20.41 -2.96 -20.74
N THR A 176 -20.39 -3.71 -19.63
CA THR A 176 -19.45 -3.47 -18.52
C THR A 176 -18.28 -4.43 -18.49
N ILE A 177 -18.33 -5.54 -19.23
CA ILE A 177 -17.14 -6.35 -19.45
C ILE A 177 -16.24 -5.62 -20.44
N GLY A 178 -15.05 -5.28 -20.00
CA GLY A 178 -14.13 -4.48 -20.78
C GLY A 178 -12.89 -4.09 -19.99
N GLN A 179 -11.99 -3.35 -20.64
CA GLN A 179 -10.76 -2.88 -20.02
C GLN A 179 -10.47 -1.44 -20.47
N ILE A 180 -10.10 -0.60 -19.51
CA ILE A 180 -9.65 0.77 -19.75
C ILE A 180 -8.13 0.74 -19.95
N ASN A 181 -7.63 1.45 -20.95
CA ASN A 181 -6.21 1.50 -21.29
C ASN A 181 -5.85 2.83 -21.94
N GLN A 182 -4.55 3.14 -22.02
CA GLN A 182 -4.04 4.35 -22.66
C GLN A 182 -3.21 3.98 -23.89
N ILE A 183 -3.42 4.72 -24.98
CA ILE A 183 -2.66 4.53 -26.22
C ILE A 183 -1.23 5.02 -26.04
N GLU A 184 -0.26 4.12 -26.22
CA GLU A 184 1.17 4.41 -26.17
C GLU A 184 1.71 4.83 -27.54
N SER A 185 1.33 4.14 -28.61
CA SER A 185 1.73 4.50 -29.98
C SER A 185 0.69 4.08 -31.01
N ILE A 186 0.73 4.69 -32.20
CA ILE A 186 -0.16 4.39 -33.32
C ILE A 186 0.67 4.16 -34.57
N LYS A 187 0.45 3.04 -35.25
CA LYS A 187 1.05 2.72 -36.54
C LYS A 187 -0.04 2.27 -37.51
N ASN A 188 -0.37 3.12 -38.47
CA ASN A 188 -1.45 2.89 -39.44
C ASN A 188 -2.82 2.69 -38.77
N ASP A 189 -3.36 1.48 -38.83
CA ASP A 189 -4.62 1.03 -38.24
C ASP A 189 -4.42 0.31 -36.89
N THR A 190 -3.18 0.15 -36.46
CA THR A 190 -2.82 -0.53 -35.22
C THR A 190 -2.52 0.47 -34.12
N ILE A 191 -3.21 0.32 -32.99
CA ILE A 191 -2.94 1.07 -31.77
C ILE A 191 -2.25 0.15 -30.75
N TYR A 192 -1.18 0.64 -30.16
CA TYR A 192 -0.43 -0.05 -29.10
C TYR A 192 -0.77 0.59 -27.76
N MET A 193 -0.99 -0.25 -26.76
CA MET A 193 -1.46 0.16 -25.44
C MET A 193 -0.33 0.14 -24.42
N LYS A 194 -0.48 0.91 -23.34
CA LYS A 194 0.47 0.84 -22.23
C LYS A 194 0.45 -0.51 -21.52
N ASN A 195 -0.74 -1.09 -21.33
CA ASN A 195 -0.90 -2.38 -20.63
C ASN A 195 -1.41 -3.47 -21.58
N GLU A 196 -1.13 -4.73 -21.27
CA GLU A 196 -1.67 -5.90 -21.98
C GLU A 196 -3.18 -6.07 -21.75
N TRP A 197 -3.88 -6.66 -22.72
CA TRP A 197 -5.28 -7.03 -22.60
C TRP A 197 -5.45 -8.29 -21.74
N ARG A 198 -6.39 -8.25 -20.79
CA ARG A 198 -6.56 -9.29 -19.76
C ARG A 198 -7.51 -10.43 -20.15
N LEU A 199 -8.21 -10.28 -21.27
CA LEU A 199 -9.14 -11.26 -21.84
C LEU A 199 -8.92 -11.38 -23.35
N ASP A 200 -9.46 -12.46 -23.90
CA ASP A 200 -9.73 -12.56 -25.32
C ASP A 200 -10.97 -11.72 -25.67
N PHE A 201 -10.88 -10.93 -26.75
CA PHE A 201 -11.98 -10.11 -27.26
C PHE A 201 -12.37 -10.51 -28.67
N SER A 202 -13.68 -10.58 -28.92
CA SER A 202 -14.24 -10.94 -30.22
C SER A 202 -14.28 -9.75 -31.19
N PRO A 203 -14.49 -9.95 -32.51
CA PRO A 203 -14.71 -8.86 -33.46
C PRO A 203 -15.94 -7.98 -33.17
N ALA A 204 -16.88 -8.47 -32.36
CA ALA A 204 -18.05 -7.70 -31.93
C ALA A 204 -17.74 -6.71 -30.80
N SER A 205 -16.53 -6.83 -30.21
CA SER A 205 -16.01 -5.86 -29.25
C SER A 205 -15.74 -4.52 -29.93
N LYS A 206 -15.75 -3.46 -29.13
CA LYS A 206 -15.60 -2.10 -29.63
C LYS A 206 -14.75 -1.23 -28.73
N ILE A 207 -14.04 -0.30 -29.34
CA ILE A 207 -13.25 0.71 -28.65
C ILE A 207 -14.03 2.01 -28.60
N THR A 208 -14.23 2.52 -27.38
CA THR A 208 -14.77 3.87 -27.13
C THR A 208 -13.71 4.76 -26.51
N LYS A 209 -13.59 5.99 -26.97
CA LYS A 209 -12.68 6.98 -26.37
C LYS A 209 -13.28 7.56 -25.08
N LEU A 210 -12.45 7.65 -24.05
CA LEU A 210 -12.77 8.30 -22.79
C LEU A 210 -12.14 9.70 -22.73
N ILE A 211 -12.88 10.64 -22.15
CA ILE A 211 -12.41 11.97 -21.78
C ILE A 211 -12.46 12.03 -20.25
N PRO A 212 -11.45 11.46 -19.56
CA PRO A 212 -11.52 11.30 -18.13
C PRO A 212 -11.30 12.61 -17.38
N VAL A 213 -11.80 12.67 -16.15
CA VAL A 213 -11.27 13.59 -15.13
C VAL A 213 -9.98 12.97 -14.60
N SER A 214 -8.91 13.76 -14.44
CA SER A 214 -7.58 13.23 -14.10
C SER A 214 -6.90 14.02 -13.00
N GLU A 215 -6.01 13.36 -12.25
CA GLU A 215 -5.17 14.03 -11.23
C GLU A 215 -6.00 14.75 -10.16
N VAL A 216 -7.06 14.08 -9.67
CA VAL A 216 -7.87 14.54 -8.54
C VAL A 216 -7.35 13.90 -7.26
N GLY A 217 -6.92 14.72 -6.29
CA GLY A 217 -6.45 14.26 -4.99
C GLY A 217 -7.37 14.70 -3.85
N LEU A 218 -7.74 13.78 -2.98
CA LEU A 218 -8.46 14.06 -1.73
C LEU A 218 -7.62 13.55 -0.56
N GLU A 219 -7.04 14.46 0.22
CA GLU A 219 -6.08 14.12 1.27
C GLU A 219 -6.48 14.69 2.63
N CYS A 220 -6.27 13.90 3.69
CA CYS A 220 -6.01 14.48 5.01
C CYS A 220 -7.14 15.26 5.70
N PHE A 221 -8.40 14.83 5.54
CA PHE A 221 -9.56 15.41 6.21
C PHE A 221 -10.59 14.33 6.57
N SER A 222 -11.61 14.68 7.34
CA SER A 222 -12.78 13.82 7.54
C SER A 222 -13.99 14.28 6.72
N ILE A 223 -14.80 13.33 6.25
CA ILE A 223 -16.13 13.54 5.72
C ILE A 223 -17.14 12.97 6.71
N TYR A 224 -18.11 13.79 7.13
CA TYR A 224 -19.28 13.35 7.85
C TYR A 224 -20.53 13.66 7.03
N ARG A 225 -21.24 12.62 6.59
CA ARG A 225 -22.56 12.76 5.95
C ARG A 225 -23.64 12.70 7.02
N VAL A 226 -24.40 13.77 7.21
CA VAL A 226 -25.38 13.87 8.32
C VAL A 226 -26.78 13.38 7.96
N ASP A 227 -27.12 13.36 6.68
CA ASP A 227 -28.42 12.96 6.17
C ASP A 227 -28.41 11.57 5.52
N SER A 228 -29.52 10.85 5.68
CA SER A 228 -29.79 9.63 4.94
C SER A 228 -30.58 9.93 3.66
N THR A 229 -30.42 9.08 2.65
CA THR A 229 -31.14 9.17 1.37
C THR A 229 -31.96 7.91 1.12
N ALA A 230 -33.00 8.03 0.30
CA ALA A 230 -33.78 6.88 -0.15
C ALA A 230 -33.02 6.03 -1.18
N THR A 231 -32.25 6.67 -2.07
CA THR A 231 -31.46 6.00 -3.10
C THR A 231 -29.99 5.86 -2.70
N GLN A 232 -29.25 5.06 -3.46
CA GLN A 232 -27.80 4.97 -3.34
C GLN A 232 -27.15 6.31 -3.70
N THR A 233 -26.37 6.87 -2.78
CA THR A 233 -25.50 8.04 -2.99
C THR A 233 -24.21 7.86 -2.20
N SER A 234 -23.09 8.20 -2.80
CA SER A 234 -21.75 8.01 -2.24
C SER A 234 -21.21 9.27 -1.58
N ASN A 235 -20.25 9.07 -0.67
CA ASN A 235 -19.48 10.20 -0.14
C ASN A 235 -18.46 10.69 -1.18
N ILE A 236 -17.82 9.79 -1.90
CA ILE A 236 -16.92 10.13 -3.01
C ILE A 236 -17.33 9.29 -4.22
N LEU A 237 -17.72 9.96 -5.32
CA LEU A 237 -18.08 9.34 -6.59
C LEU A 237 -17.04 9.70 -7.66
N LEU A 238 -16.39 8.67 -8.22
CA LEU A 238 -15.41 8.78 -9.30
C LEU A 238 -15.92 7.98 -10.51
N ILE A 239 -16.31 8.66 -11.59
CA ILE A 239 -16.77 8.05 -12.83
C ILE A 239 -15.87 8.50 -13.97
N ARG A 240 -15.30 7.58 -14.75
CA ARG A 240 -14.34 7.93 -15.83
C ARG A 240 -13.25 8.87 -15.30
N CYS A 241 -12.66 8.46 -14.19
CA CYS A 241 -11.53 9.14 -13.58
C CYS A 241 -10.26 8.34 -13.82
N VAL A 242 -9.13 9.03 -14.00
CA VAL A 242 -7.82 8.41 -14.12
C VAL A 242 -6.79 9.09 -13.24
N ASP A 243 -5.74 8.37 -12.86
CA ASP A 243 -4.57 8.92 -12.15
C ASP A 243 -4.95 9.79 -10.94
N SER A 244 -5.89 9.32 -10.11
CA SER A 244 -6.48 10.09 -9.01
C SER A 244 -6.37 9.34 -7.69
N TRP A 245 -6.49 10.02 -6.56
CA TRP A 245 -6.29 9.39 -5.26
C TRP A 245 -7.14 9.94 -4.11
N VAL A 246 -7.41 9.06 -3.15
CA VAL A 246 -8.06 9.33 -1.86
C VAL A 246 -7.14 8.80 -0.77
N GLU A 247 -6.52 9.67 0.01
CA GLU A 247 -5.43 9.29 0.91
C GLU A 247 -5.56 9.90 2.31
N GLY A 248 -5.44 9.06 3.34
CA GLY A 248 -5.42 9.51 4.73
C GLY A 248 -6.70 10.23 5.18
N ILE A 249 -7.86 9.91 4.59
CA ILE A 249 -9.13 10.49 5.02
C ILE A 249 -9.84 9.62 6.05
N GLU A 250 -10.76 10.23 6.79
CA GLU A 250 -11.84 9.51 7.47
C GLU A 250 -13.16 9.77 6.74
N SER A 251 -13.99 8.75 6.56
CA SER A 251 -15.35 8.93 6.06
C SER A 251 -16.33 8.21 6.97
N ARG A 252 -17.30 8.96 7.48
CA ARG A 252 -18.24 8.50 8.49
C ARG A 252 -19.69 8.65 8.00
N PHE A 253 -20.43 7.54 8.09
CA PHE A 253 -21.75 7.33 7.50
C PHE A 253 -21.77 7.48 5.98
N THR A 254 -22.35 6.50 5.30
CA THR A 254 -22.66 6.55 3.87
C THR A 254 -24.09 6.09 3.60
N ASN A 255 -24.58 6.44 2.43
CA ASN A 255 -25.86 5.99 1.89
C ASN A 255 -25.72 4.92 0.80
N PHE A 256 -24.50 4.62 0.35
CA PHE A 256 -24.18 3.57 -0.61
C PHE A 256 -22.77 3.06 -0.36
N ALA A 257 -21.78 3.80 -0.85
CA ALA A 257 -20.36 3.53 -0.66
C ALA A 257 -19.64 4.77 -0.12
N HIS A 258 -18.61 4.61 0.71
CA HIS A 258 -17.75 5.73 1.06
C HIS A 258 -16.97 6.23 -0.16
N VAL A 259 -16.41 5.31 -0.94
CA VAL A 259 -15.79 5.59 -2.24
C VAL A 259 -16.39 4.69 -3.30
N CYS A 260 -16.97 5.27 -4.34
CA CYS A 260 -17.48 4.56 -5.50
C CYS A 260 -16.65 4.91 -6.73
N ILE A 261 -16.10 3.87 -7.37
CA ILE A 261 -15.23 3.96 -8.54
C ILE A 261 -15.93 3.21 -9.67
N GLN A 262 -16.29 3.93 -10.73
CA GLN A 262 -16.97 3.40 -11.90
C GLN A 262 -16.23 3.76 -13.18
N GLU A 263 -16.04 2.82 -14.10
CA GLU A 263 -15.43 3.06 -15.41
C GLU A 263 -14.15 3.91 -15.32
N SER A 264 -13.33 3.66 -14.30
CA SER A 264 -12.16 4.47 -13.95
C SER A 264 -10.91 3.60 -13.89
N ALA A 265 -9.73 4.21 -14.04
CA ALA A 265 -8.46 3.51 -13.97
C ALA A 265 -7.42 4.23 -13.11
N HIS A 266 -6.41 3.53 -12.61
CA HIS A 266 -5.30 4.17 -11.88
C HIS A 266 -5.75 5.03 -10.69
N ILE A 267 -6.75 4.54 -9.93
CA ILE A 267 -7.22 5.21 -8.71
C ILE A 267 -6.54 4.60 -7.49
N LYS A 268 -5.96 5.41 -6.61
CA LYS A 268 -5.39 4.97 -5.34
C LYS A 268 -6.29 5.35 -4.16
N VAL A 269 -6.71 4.39 -3.36
CA VAL A 269 -7.39 4.60 -2.06
C VAL A 269 -6.51 4.04 -0.96
N GLN A 270 -5.88 4.90 -0.15
CA GLN A 270 -4.83 4.47 0.76
C GLN A 270 -4.91 5.10 2.14
N GLY A 271 -4.53 4.33 3.18
CA GLY A 271 -4.29 4.87 4.52
C GLY A 271 -5.54 5.48 5.19
N SER A 272 -6.73 5.19 4.68
CA SER A 272 -7.99 5.84 5.07
C SER A 272 -8.79 4.98 6.05
N TYR A 273 -9.81 5.57 6.66
CA TYR A 273 -10.75 4.90 7.56
C TYR A 273 -12.20 5.15 7.16
N PHE A 274 -12.93 4.07 6.96
CA PHE A 274 -14.31 4.07 6.49
C PHE A 274 -15.19 3.39 7.52
N ASN A 275 -16.17 4.13 8.07
CA ASN A 275 -17.02 3.59 9.12
C ASN A 275 -18.50 3.98 8.97
N LYS A 276 -19.36 2.99 9.22
CA LYS A 276 -20.82 3.11 9.38
C LYS A 276 -21.57 3.53 8.12
N SER A 277 -22.85 3.21 8.11
CA SER A 277 -23.82 3.47 7.05
C SER A 277 -25.20 3.77 7.64
N TYR A 278 -26.07 4.39 6.86
CA TYR A 278 -27.48 4.56 7.21
C TYR A 278 -28.34 3.32 6.93
N GLY A 279 -27.82 2.33 6.20
CA GLY A 279 -28.54 1.09 5.90
C GLY A 279 -27.62 -0.10 5.68
N TYR A 280 -28.06 -1.26 6.16
CA TYR A 280 -27.29 -2.52 6.20
C TYR A 280 -28.07 -3.75 5.68
N GLY A 281 -29.29 -3.54 5.19
CA GLY A 281 -30.12 -4.59 4.60
C GLY A 281 -29.94 -4.70 3.09
N GLY A 282 -30.93 -5.30 2.42
CA GLY A 282 -30.99 -5.36 0.96
C GLY A 282 -31.00 -3.98 0.28
N GLY A 283 -30.73 -3.97 -1.03
CA GLY A 283 -30.68 -2.74 -1.84
C GLY A 283 -29.28 -2.13 -1.99
N GLY A 284 -28.24 -2.85 -1.59
CA GLY A 284 -26.83 -2.52 -1.83
C GLY A 284 -26.38 -1.22 -1.16
N ARG A 285 -26.04 -1.28 0.13
CA ARG A 285 -25.58 -0.14 0.94
C ARG A 285 -24.50 -0.61 1.92
N ALA A 286 -23.89 0.33 2.64
CA ALA A 286 -22.79 0.08 3.59
C ALA A 286 -21.53 -0.50 2.94
N TYR A 287 -21.11 0.09 1.82
CA TYR A 287 -19.87 -0.28 1.16
C TYR A 287 -18.72 0.65 1.56
N GLY A 288 -17.54 0.10 1.84
CA GLY A 288 -16.33 0.92 2.05
C GLY A 288 -15.86 1.49 0.71
N VAL A 289 -15.26 0.63 -0.09
CA VAL A 289 -14.88 0.92 -1.48
C VAL A 289 -15.66 0.02 -2.44
N SER A 290 -16.29 0.60 -3.45
CA SER A 290 -16.96 -0.12 -4.53
C SER A 290 -16.24 0.13 -5.85
N LEU A 291 -15.76 -0.94 -6.47
CA LEU A 291 -15.11 -0.96 -7.78
C LEU A 291 -16.05 -1.64 -8.77
N GLN A 292 -16.48 -0.93 -9.81
CA GLN A 292 -17.47 -1.46 -10.74
C GLN A 292 -17.36 -0.90 -12.15
N ILE A 293 -18.09 -1.49 -13.09
CA ILE A 293 -18.24 -1.01 -14.47
C ILE A 293 -16.88 -0.87 -15.15
N SER A 294 -16.21 -1.99 -15.43
CA SER A 294 -14.87 -2.03 -16.06
C SER A 294 -13.75 -1.29 -15.30
N SER A 295 -13.98 -0.83 -14.06
CA SER A 295 -12.92 -0.16 -13.30
C SER A 295 -11.74 -1.09 -13.12
N GLY A 296 -10.54 -0.58 -13.41
CA GLY A 296 -9.34 -1.41 -13.40
C GLY A 296 -8.11 -0.66 -12.97
N ASP A 297 -7.05 -1.39 -12.69
CA ASP A 297 -5.74 -0.81 -12.33
C ASP A 297 -5.83 0.13 -11.12
N CYS A 298 -6.84 -0.06 -10.27
CA CYS A 298 -6.99 0.68 -9.02
C CYS A 298 -6.29 -0.04 -7.87
N LEU A 299 -5.77 0.74 -6.92
CA LEU A 299 -5.10 0.25 -5.72
C LEU A 299 -5.91 0.65 -4.49
N VAL A 300 -6.42 -0.32 -3.74
CA VAL A 300 -7.08 -0.12 -2.43
C VAL A 300 -6.18 -0.74 -1.38
N GLU A 301 -5.41 0.08 -0.66
CA GLU A 301 -4.32 -0.41 0.17
C GLU A 301 -4.24 0.21 1.57
N ASN A 302 -3.92 -0.60 2.57
CA ASN A 302 -3.66 -0.11 3.94
C ASN A 302 -4.82 0.74 4.48
N ASN A 303 -6.08 0.39 4.21
CA ASN A 303 -7.25 1.06 4.76
C ASN A 303 -7.84 0.28 5.94
N ILE A 304 -8.58 0.97 6.81
CA ILE A 304 -9.36 0.37 7.90
C ILE A 304 -10.85 0.52 7.57
N PHE A 305 -11.59 -0.57 7.74
CA PHE A 305 -13.03 -0.66 7.54
C PHE A 305 -13.72 -1.16 8.81
N GLU A 306 -14.76 -0.45 9.25
CA GLU A 306 -15.49 -0.79 10.48
C GLU A 306 -17.00 -0.68 10.28
N HIS A 307 -17.73 -1.70 10.72
CA HIS A 307 -19.19 -1.67 10.78
C HIS A 307 -19.83 -1.37 9.42
N LEU A 308 -19.48 -2.20 8.44
CA LEU A 308 -19.95 -2.14 7.06
C LEU A 308 -20.53 -3.49 6.64
N ARG A 309 -21.40 -3.49 5.61
CA ARG A 309 -21.89 -4.72 5.00
C ARG A 309 -20.79 -5.36 4.17
N HIS A 310 -20.17 -4.57 3.29
CA HIS A 310 -19.03 -4.99 2.48
C HIS A 310 -17.92 -3.94 2.53
N SER A 311 -16.77 -4.30 3.09
CA SER A 311 -15.62 -3.40 3.19
C SER A 311 -15.10 -3.03 1.80
N ILE A 312 -14.92 -4.02 0.92
CA ILE A 312 -14.58 -3.79 -0.48
C ILE A 312 -15.36 -4.74 -1.38
N LEU A 313 -16.05 -4.17 -2.38
CA LEU A 313 -16.91 -4.89 -3.31
C LEU A 313 -16.50 -4.63 -4.76
N LEU A 314 -16.42 -5.70 -5.55
CA LEU A 314 -16.21 -5.66 -6.99
C LEU A 314 -17.42 -6.26 -7.72
N GLN A 315 -17.85 -5.62 -8.81
CA GLN A 315 -18.90 -6.13 -9.70
C GLN A 315 -18.76 -5.58 -11.12
N ALA A 316 -19.53 -6.12 -12.07
CA ALA A 316 -19.72 -5.54 -13.40
C ALA A 316 -18.40 -5.25 -14.14
N GLY A 317 -17.63 -6.31 -14.40
CA GLY A 317 -16.41 -6.23 -15.21
C GLY A 317 -15.21 -5.55 -14.55
N ALA A 318 -15.25 -5.20 -13.26
CA ALA A 318 -14.07 -4.69 -12.56
C ALA A 318 -12.90 -5.68 -12.67
N ASN A 319 -11.71 -5.21 -13.07
CA ASN A 319 -10.59 -6.09 -13.41
C ASN A 319 -9.20 -5.49 -13.20
N GLY A 320 -8.19 -6.32 -12.94
CA GLY A 320 -6.80 -5.85 -12.78
C GLY A 320 -6.57 -4.98 -11.54
N ASN A 321 -7.56 -4.87 -10.64
CA ASN A 321 -7.42 -4.08 -9.42
C ASN A 321 -6.59 -4.83 -8.36
N VAL A 322 -5.91 -4.06 -7.51
CA VAL A 322 -5.15 -4.57 -6.36
C VAL A 322 -5.80 -4.09 -5.08
N LEU A 323 -6.17 -5.04 -4.23
CA LEU A 323 -6.78 -4.83 -2.93
C LEU A 323 -5.84 -5.44 -1.90
N ALA A 324 -4.98 -4.61 -1.30
CA ALA A 324 -3.83 -5.11 -0.56
C ALA A 324 -3.70 -4.57 0.86
N TYR A 325 -3.33 -5.43 1.82
CA TYR A 325 -2.94 -5.01 3.17
C TYR A 325 -3.97 -4.15 3.93
N ASN A 326 -5.26 -4.32 3.63
CA ASN A 326 -6.35 -3.66 4.35
C ASN A 326 -6.71 -4.42 5.64
N TYR A 327 -7.40 -3.73 6.55
CA TYR A 327 -7.96 -4.31 7.76
C TYR A 327 -9.47 -4.05 7.84
N SER A 328 -10.25 -5.10 8.10
CA SER A 328 -11.70 -5.02 8.26
C SER A 328 -12.16 -5.78 9.50
N PHE A 329 -13.03 -5.16 10.28
CA PHE A 329 -13.61 -5.76 11.48
C PHE A 329 -15.05 -5.28 11.72
N ASP A 330 -15.75 -6.01 12.58
CA ASP A 330 -17.16 -5.77 12.90
C ASP A 330 -18.08 -5.72 11.65
N PRO A 331 -18.08 -6.76 10.79
CA PRO A 331 -19.02 -6.84 9.67
C PRO A 331 -20.45 -6.79 10.18
N TYR A 332 -21.31 -6.06 9.48
CA TYR A 332 -22.69 -5.91 9.90
C TYR A 332 -23.65 -5.82 8.70
N TRP A 333 -24.64 -6.70 8.70
CA TRP A 333 -25.82 -6.64 7.85
C TRP A 333 -27.09 -6.93 8.66
N THR A 334 -28.25 -6.64 8.07
CA THR A 334 -29.56 -6.94 8.68
C THR A 334 -30.37 -7.94 7.84
N GLU A 335 -29.69 -8.85 7.13
CA GLU A 335 -30.34 -9.94 6.40
C GLU A 335 -30.88 -10.98 7.40
N SER A 336 -32.16 -11.35 7.29
CA SER A 336 -32.85 -12.12 8.33
C SER A 336 -32.52 -13.62 8.36
N PHE A 337 -31.81 -14.14 7.35
CA PHE A 337 -31.58 -15.57 7.16
C PHE A 337 -30.16 -16.04 7.55
N GLN A 338 -29.28 -15.12 7.95
CA GLN A 338 -27.95 -15.44 8.49
C GLN A 338 -27.58 -14.52 9.67
N PRO A 339 -26.58 -14.89 10.50
CA PRO A 339 -26.10 -14.04 11.58
C PRO A 339 -25.62 -12.67 11.09
N ASN A 340 -25.84 -11.62 11.88
CA ASN A 340 -25.57 -10.24 11.45
C ASN A 340 -24.09 -9.96 11.11
N ASN A 341 -23.16 -10.78 11.60
CA ASN A 341 -21.72 -10.64 11.40
C ASN A 341 -21.14 -11.55 10.30
N SER A 342 -22.01 -12.10 9.43
CA SER A 342 -21.62 -13.02 8.35
C SER A 342 -21.59 -12.37 6.96
N SER A 343 -21.74 -11.04 6.89
CA SER A 343 -21.59 -10.30 5.63
C SER A 343 -20.14 -10.38 5.11
N GLY A 344 -19.95 -10.47 3.79
CA GLY A 344 -18.62 -10.53 3.18
C GLY A 344 -17.87 -9.21 3.29
N ASP A 345 -16.60 -9.22 3.68
CA ASP A 345 -15.75 -8.03 3.73
C ASP A 345 -15.09 -7.77 2.38
N LEU A 346 -14.50 -8.82 1.80
CA LEU A 346 -13.97 -8.81 0.42
C LEU A 346 -14.96 -9.58 -0.45
N VAL A 347 -15.60 -8.87 -1.38
CA VAL A 347 -16.72 -9.42 -2.15
C VAL A 347 -16.50 -9.32 -3.66
N LEU A 348 -16.66 -10.45 -4.33
CA LEU A 348 -16.92 -10.52 -5.77
C LEU A 348 -18.42 -10.78 -5.96
N HIS A 349 -19.13 -9.79 -6.53
CA HIS A 349 -20.60 -9.73 -6.51
C HIS A 349 -21.25 -9.94 -7.89
N GLY A 350 -20.57 -10.64 -8.80
CA GLY A 350 -21.12 -11.05 -10.10
C GLY A 350 -20.97 -10.01 -11.22
N ASN A 351 -21.66 -10.26 -12.33
CA ASN A 351 -21.48 -9.59 -13.62
C ASN A 351 -20.01 -9.57 -14.08
N TYR A 352 -19.36 -10.72 -13.96
CA TYR A 352 -18.10 -11.05 -14.63
C TYR A 352 -16.90 -10.17 -14.25
N THR A 353 -16.59 -10.04 -12.96
CA THR A 353 -15.31 -9.46 -12.48
C THR A 353 -14.15 -10.43 -12.70
N PHE A 354 -12.95 -10.00 -13.10
CA PHE A 354 -11.87 -10.93 -13.47
C PHE A 354 -10.48 -10.36 -13.18
N CYS A 355 -9.47 -11.22 -13.02
CA CYS A 355 -8.07 -10.83 -12.89
C CYS A 355 -7.77 -9.79 -11.78
N ASN A 356 -8.58 -9.72 -10.71
CA ASN A 356 -8.29 -8.84 -9.57
C ASN A 356 -7.40 -9.57 -8.54
N LEU A 357 -6.54 -8.84 -7.85
CA LEU A 357 -5.67 -9.35 -6.79
C LEU A 357 -6.13 -8.85 -5.42
N PHE A 358 -6.40 -9.79 -4.52
CA PHE A 358 -6.63 -9.55 -3.11
C PHE A 358 -5.44 -10.11 -2.34
N GLU A 359 -4.61 -9.24 -1.76
CA GLU A 359 -3.34 -9.64 -1.17
C GLU A 359 -3.14 -9.17 0.27
N GLY A 360 -2.76 -10.05 1.20
CA GLY A 360 -2.26 -9.60 2.51
C GLY A 360 -3.30 -8.91 3.40
N ASN A 361 -4.59 -8.99 3.05
CA ASN A 361 -5.66 -8.37 3.84
C ASN A 361 -5.95 -9.18 5.10
N ILE A 362 -6.35 -8.49 6.17
CA ILE A 362 -6.87 -9.11 7.39
C ILE A 362 -8.33 -8.69 7.51
N VAL A 363 -9.24 -9.65 7.35
CA VAL A 363 -10.67 -9.40 7.25
C VAL A 363 -11.44 -10.46 8.01
N GLN A 364 -12.75 -10.30 8.16
CA GLN A 364 -13.60 -11.27 8.82
C GLN A 364 -14.06 -12.35 7.84
N ASN A 365 -14.61 -11.97 6.69
CA ASN A 365 -15.24 -12.89 5.75
C ASN A 365 -14.82 -12.59 4.29
N ILE A 366 -14.45 -13.61 3.51
CA ILE A 366 -14.18 -13.48 2.07
C ILE A 366 -15.29 -14.22 1.31
N VAL A 367 -16.02 -13.51 0.45
CA VAL A 367 -17.23 -14.02 -0.22
C VAL A 367 -17.16 -13.80 -1.72
N VAL A 368 -17.37 -14.88 -2.48
CA VAL A 368 -17.61 -14.84 -3.92
C VAL A 368 -19.02 -15.39 -4.13
N ASP A 369 -19.95 -14.51 -4.50
CA ASP A 369 -21.35 -14.86 -4.63
C ASP A 369 -21.86 -14.70 -6.07
N ALA A 370 -23.03 -15.29 -6.32
CA ALA A 370 -23.72 -15.26 -7.60
C ALA A 370 -24.93 -14.33 -7.60
N SER A 371 -24.97 -13.31 -6.73
CA SER A 371 -26.13 -12.40 -6.60
C SER A 371 -26.45 -11.69 -7.91
N HIS A 372 -25.42 -11.41 -8.71
CA HIS A 372 -25.54 -10.93 -10.08
C HIS A 372 -24.88 -11.88 -11.09
N GLY A 373 -24.99 -13.19 -10.84
CA GLY A 373 -24.44 -14.23 -11.70
C GLY A 373 -22.93 -14.41 -11.58
N LEU A 374 -22.31 -14.95 -12.64
CA LEU A 374 -20.94 -15.43 -12.63
C LEU A 374 -19.92 -14.31 -12.49
N ASN A 375 -18.88 -14.52 -11.68
CA ASN A 375 -17.64 -13.77 -11.69
C ASN A 375 -16.65 -14.43 -12.66
N GLY A 376 -15.92 -13.62 -13.42
CA GLY A 376 -14.96 -14.08 -14.41
C GLY A 376 -13.69 -14.69 -13.79
N PRO A 377 -12.78 -15.19 -14.63
CA PRO A 377 -11.65 -16.00 -14.21
C PRO A 377 -10.53 -15.19 -13.53
N PHE A 378 -9.60 -15.92 -12.90
CA PHE A 378 -8.30 -15.43 -12.43
C PHE A 378 -8.33 -14.32 -11.38
N ASN A 379 -9.47 -14.11 -10.72
CA ASN A 379 -9.46 -13.39 -9.45
C ASN A 379 -8.63 -14.19 -8.43
N THR A 380 -7.69 -13.50 -7.80
CA THR A 380 -6.61 -14.10 -7.01
C THR A 380 -6.69 -13.63 -5.57
N PHE A 381 -6.95 -14.56 -4.66
CA PHE A 381 -6.88 -14.35 -3.22
C PHE A 381 -5.55 -14.93 -2.73
N PHE A 382 -4.61 -14.05 -2.44
CA PHE A 382 -3.24 -14.38 -2.08
C PHE A 382 -2.90 -13.92 -0.66
N ARG A 383 -2.52 -14.84 0.23
CA ARG A 383 -2.03 -14.51 1.58
C ARG A 383 -2.96 -13.58 2.37
N ASN A 384 -4.29 -13.77 2.27
CA ASN A 384 -5.24 -13.05 3.13
C ASN A 384 -5.53 -13.84 4.40
N ARG A 385 -5.87 -13.16 5.49
CA ARG A 385 -6.35 -13.79 6.72
C ARG A 385 -7.84 -13.49 6.89
N SER A 386 -8.64 -14.53 7.07
CA SER A 386 -10.03 -14.46 7.48
C SER A 386 -10.18 -14.89 8.94
N GLU A 387 -10.73 -13.99 9.76
CA GLU A 387 -10.81 -14.11 11.23
C GLU A 387 -12.19 -14.47 11.77
N ASN A 388 -13.19 -14.67 10.88
CA ASN A 388 -14.53 -15.09 11.26
C ASN A 388 -15.01 -16.28 10.41
N TYR A 389 -15.99 -16.11 9.50
CA TYR A 389 -16.60 -17.27 8.84
C TYR A 389 -15.67 -17.97 7.86
N GLY A 390 -14.71 -17.29 7.24
CA GLY A 390 -13.73 -17.91 6.35
C GLY A 390 -13.85 -17.46 4.89
N ILE A 391 -13.57 -18.39 3.97
CA ILE A 391 -13.61 -18.18 2.52
C ILE A 391 -14.75 -19.02 1.92
N PHE A 392 -15.67 -18.34 1.24
CA PHE A 392 -16.87 -18.94 0.67
C PHE A 392 -17.05 -18.53 -0.79
N VAL A 393 -17.20 -19.52 -1.66
CA VAL A 393 -17.61 -19.37 -3.07
C VAL A 393 -18.93 -20.12 -3.25
N SER A 394 -20.01 -19.40 -3.59
CA SER A 394 -21.33 -20.00 -3.78
C SER A 394 -21.42 -20.77 -5.10
N GLN A 395 -22.38 -21.68 -5.20
CA GLN A 395 -22.63 -22.44 -6.43
C GLN A 395 -22.87 -21.47 -7.61
N GLY A 396 -22.15 -21.69 -8.72
CA GLY A 396 -22.28 -20.87 -9.93
C GLY A 396 -21.71 -19.45 -9.81
N ALA A 397 -20.98 -19.13 -8.73
CA ALA A 397 -20.43 -17.80 -8.53
C ALA A 397 -19.14 -17.53 -9.29
N ALA A 398 -18.29 -18.55 -9.50
CA ALA A 398 -17.05 -18.41 -10.24
C ALA A 398 -16.50 -19.76 -10.68
N ASP A 399 -15.67 -19.73 -11.71
CA ASP A 399 -14.71 -20.78 -12.05
C ASP A 399 -13.31 -20.14 -12.09
N GLN A 400 -12.25 -20.95 -12.10
CA GLN A 400 -10.88 -20.46 -12.38
C GLN A 400 -10.31 -19.39 -11.41
N LEU A 401 -10.81 -19.34 -10.17
CA LEU A 401 -10.19 -18.57 -9.09
C LEU A 401 -8.80 -19.09 -8.72
N ASN A 402 -7.97 -18.21 -8.17
CA ASN A 402 -6.68 -18.56 -7.57
C ASN A 402 -6.74 -18.31 -6.05
N ILE A 403 -6.65 -19.36 -5.23
CA ILE A 403 -6.74 -19.29 -3.77
C ILE A 403 -5.42 -19.79 -3.18
N ILE A 404 -4.53 -18.88 -2.78
CA ILE A 404 -3.13 -19.21 -2.49
C ILE A 404 -2.70 -18.60 -1.16
N GLY A 405 -2.14 -19.42 -0.25
CA GLY A 405 -1.48 -18.95 0.97
C GLY A 405 -2.38 -18.29 2.00
N ASN A 406 -3.70 -18.38 1.89
CA ASN A 406 -4.63 -17.70 2.80
C ASN A 406 -4.71 -18.41 4.16
N GLU A 407 -4.97 -17.65 5.23
CA GLU A 407 -5.22 -18.16 6.57
C GLU A 407 -6.71 -18.07 6.91
N ILE A 408 -7.25 -19.15 7.46
CA ILE A 408 -8.60 -19.21 8.02
C ILE A 408 -8.43 -19.58 9.49
N THR A 409 -8.62 -18.60 10.37
CA THR A 409 -8.20 -18.71 11.78
C THR A 409 -9.34 -19.01 12.74
N ALA A 410 -10.57 -18.58 12.42
CA ALA A 410 -11.70 -18.70 13.34
C ALA A 410 -12.26 -20.14 13.44
N PRO A 411 -12.94 -20.47 14.56
CA PRO A 411 -13.56 -21.78 14.76
C PRO A 411 -14.59 -22.17 13.69
N GLN A 412 -15.38 -21.20 13.19
CA GLN A 412 -16.35 -21.40 12.10
C GLN A 412 -15.66 -22.00 10.87
N GLY A 413 -14.51 -21.43 10.49
CA GLY A 413 -13.53 -22.04 9.62
C GLY A 413 -14.09 -22.54 8.29
N LEU A 414 -15.03 -21.83 7.66
CA LEU A 414 -15.57 -22.20 6.37
C LEU A 414 -14.47 -22.03 5.31
N TYR A 415 -14.26 -23.10 4.54
CA TYR A 415 -13.42 -23.10 3.37
C TYR A 415 -14.15 -23.93 2.33
N LEU A 416 -15.05 -23.26 1.61
CA LEU A 416 -15.95 -23.87 0.64
C LEU A 416 -15.77 -23.16 -0.70
N LEU A 417 -15.26 -23.90 -1.68
CA LEU A 417 -14.92 -23.38 -2.99
C LEU A 417 -15.72 -24.14 -4.06
N LEU A 418 -16.98 -23.73 -4.28
CA LEU A 418 -17.83 -24.31 -5.32
C LEU A 418 -17.53 -23.67 -6.68
N GLY A 419 -17.47 -24.51 -7.71
CA GLY A 419 -17.03 -24.11 -9.05
C GLY A 419 -15.99 -25.08 -9.58
N ASN A 420 -15.48 -24.80 -10.77
CA ASN A 420 -14.54 -25.63 -11.48
C ASN A 420 -13.19 -24.93 -11.64
N ASP A 421 -12.14 -25.74 -11.74
CA ASP A 421 -10.77 -25.29 -12.06
C ASP A 421 -10.24 -24.18 -11.12
N HIS A 422 -10.61 -24.21 -9.85
CA HIS A 422 -9.99 -23.35 -8.84
C HIS A 422 -8.56 -23.84 -8.55
N PHE A 423 -7.58 -22.96 -8.75
CA PHE A 423 -6.21 -23.24 -8.36
C PHE A 423 -6.03 -22.97 -6.87
N GLN A 424 -5.55 -23.96 -6.13
CA GLN A 424 -5.36 -23.87 -4.68
C GLN A 424 -3.93 -24.24 -4.30
N TYR A 425 -3.29 -23.43 -3.44
CA TYR A 425 -1.93 -23.73 -2.98
C TYR A 425 -1.63 -23.13 -1.60
N GLY A 426 -1.23 -23.95 -0.62
CA GLY A 426 -0.64 -23.49 0.64
C GLY A 426 -1.59 -22.75 1.60
N ASN A 427 -2.90 -22.91 1.45
CA ASN A 427 -3.88 -22.27 2.33
C ASN A 427 -3.90 -22.95 3.70
N ASN A 428 -3.82 -22.18 4.78
CA ASN A 428 -3.78 -22.68 6.13
C ASN A 428 -5.14 -22.55 6.82
N LYS A 429 -5.88 -23.65 6.89
CA LYS A 429 -7.15 -23.75 7.59
C LYS A 429 -6.90 -24.27 9.01
N ARG A 430 -6.83 -23.36 9.99
CA ARG A 430 -6.66 -23.69 11.42
C ARG A 430 -5.50 -24.64 11.70
N GLY A 431 -4.35 -24.41 11.06
CA GLY A 431 -3.14 -25.25 11.17
C GLY A 431 -3.04 -26.36 10.11
N THR A 432 -4.09 -26.62 9.34
CA THR A 432 -4.07 -27.62 8.25
C THR A 432 -3.81 -26.96 6.91
N ILE A 433 -2.75 -27.39 6.22
CA ILE A 433 -2.40 -26.88 4.89
C ILE A 433 -3.23 -27.57 3.80
N LEU A 434 -3.82 -26.76 2.91
CA LEU A 434 -4.72 -27.15 1.83
C LEU A 434 -4.28 -26.55 0.47
N PRO A 435 -4.25 -27.35 -0.61
CA PRO A 435 -4.38 -28.81 -0.60
C PRO A 435 -3.19 -29.46 0.10
N SER A 436 -3.33 -30.74 0.49
CA SER A 436 -2.22 -31.49 1.08
C SER A 436 -1.00 -31.46 0.14
N ASN A 437 0.20 -31.47 0.72
CA ASN A 437 1.51 -31.41 0.05
C ASN A 437 1.98 -30.04 -0.48
N THR A 438 1.25 -28.96 -0.20
CA THR A 438 1.67 -27.59 -0.58
C THR A 438 2.46 -26.90 0.55
N THR A 439 3.69 -27.36 0.81
CA THR A 439 4.43 -27.02 2.05
C THR A 439 5.38 -25.82 1.93
N LYS A 440 5.65 -25.31 0.73
CA LYS A 440 6.53 -24.14 0.51
C LYS A 440 5.90 -23.17 -0.46
N LEU A 441 5.70 -21.93 -0.04
CA LEU A 441 5.22 -20.84 -0.90
C LEU A 441 6.32 -19.78 -1.04
N TYR A 442 7.01 -19.80 -2.18
CA TYR A 442 8.11 -18.88 -2.47
C TYR A 442 7.63 -17.50 -2.89
N ASP A 443 6.46 -17.43 -3.53
CA ASP A 443 5.85 -16.17 -3.90
C ASP A 443 5.53 -15.39 -2.61
N VAL A 444 6.05 -14.16 -2.52
CA VAL A 444 5.87 -13.29 -1.35
C VAL A 444 4.85 -12.17 -1.61
N SER A 445 4.72 -11.74 -2.86
CA SER A 445 3.74 -10.77 -3.36
C SER A 445 3.57 -10.94 -4.86
N TYR A 446 2.37 -10.63 -5.37
CA TYR A 446 2.10 -10.51 -6.81
C TYR A 446 1.96 -9.04 -7.26
N TYR A 447 2.08 -8.09 -6.35
CA TYR A 447 1.98 -6.65 -6.62
C TYR A 447 3.19 -5.84 -6.15
N LEU A 448 3.69 -6.10 -4.94
CA LEU A 448 4.83 -5.39 -4.35
C LEU A 448 6.15 -5.97 -4.85
N ASN A 449 7.05 -5.08 -5.24
CA ASN A 449 8.47 -5.41 -5.31
C ASN A 449 9.13 -5.27 -3.92
N SER A 450 10.33 -5.83 -3.75
CA SER A 450 11.05 -5.85 -2.46
C SER A 450 11.28 -4.47 -1.85
N THR A 451 11.32 -3.41 -2.67
CA THR A 451 11.47 -2.01 -2.24
C THR A 451 10.16 -1.42 -1.67
N LYS A 452 8.99 -1.73 -2.25
CA LYS A 452 7.67 -1.26 -1.76
C LYS A 452 7.16 -2.03 -0.53
N ALA A 453 7.61 -3.28 -0.33
CA ALA A 453 7.20 -4.12 0.80
C ALA A 453 7.59 -3.57 2.18
N ILE A 454 8.65 -2.78 2.26
CA ILE A 454 9.21 -2.20 3.50
C ILE A 454 8.25 -1.16 4.13
N CYS A 455 7.25 -0.66 3.38
CA CYS A 455 6.39 0.45 3.81
C CYS A 455 5.01 0.03 4.31
N ARG A 456 4.70 -1.27 4.30
CA ARG A 456 3.36 -1.80 4.60
C ARG A 456 3.31 -2.70 5.85
N MET A 457 4.48 -3.04 6.41
CA MET A 457 4.66 -3.82 7.63
C MET A 457 6.13 -3.85 8.06
N ASP A 458 6.40 -4.44 9.22
CA ASP A 458 7.74 -4.89 9.62
C ASP A 458 8.31 -5.86 8.56
N PHE A 459 9.31 -5.41 7.79
CA PHE A 459 9.89 -6.19 6.69
C PHE A 459 10.48 -7.52 7.16
N SER A 460 10.93 -7.63 8.42
CA SER A 460 11.42 -8.90 8.98
C SER A 460 10.34 -9.99 9.04
N LYS A 461 9.07 -9.58 8.95
CA LYS A 461 7.88 -10.41 8.99
C LYS A 461 7.15 -10.45 7.66
N PHE A 462 7.80 -10.00 6.57
CA PHE A 462 7.27 -10.10 5.22
C PHE A 462 7.63 -11.44 4.56
N PRO A 463 6.69 -12.14 3.93
CA PRO A 463 5.24 -11.86 3.88
C PRO A 463 4.56 -12.16 5.24
N PRO A 464 3.49 -11.43 5.62
CA PRO A 464 2.91 -11.46 6.97
C PRO A 464 1.93 -12.61 7.21
N ILE A 465 1.41 -13.22 6.14
CA ILE A 465 0.32 -14.18 6.19
C ILE A 465 0.67 -15.36 5.28
N GLY A 466 0.35 -16.56 5.74
CA GLY A 466 0.58 -17.80 5.00
C GLY A 466 2.00 -18.34 5.17
N ILE A 467 2.18 -19.58 4.75
CA ILE A 467 3.46 -20.30 4.91
C ILE A 467 4.65 -19.52 4.31
N PRO A 468 5.85 -19.59 4.91
CA PRO A 468 6.21 -20.42 6.07
C PRO A 468 5.83 -19.81 7.43
N GLN A 469 5.14 -18.67 7.49
CA GLN A 469 4.76 -18.07 8.75
C GLN A 469 3.79 -18.97 9.52
N LEU A 470 3.91 -18.94 10.85
CA LEU A 470 2.93 -19.57 11.71
C LEU A 470 1.57 -18.87 11.49
N ILE A 471 0.50 -19.66 11.43
CA ILE A 471 -0.84 -19.10 11.30
C ILE A 471 -1.09 -18.07 12.41
N ASN A 472 -1.64 -16.93 12.03
CA ASN A 472 -1.97 -15.83 12.94
C ASN A 472 -0.77 -15.16 13.66
N SER A 473 0.46 -15.27 13.14
CA SER A 473 1.65 -14.76 13.87
C SER A 473 2.03 -13.30 13.57
N HIS A 474 1.66 -12.77 12.40
CA HIS A 474 2.01 -11.41 11.99
C HIS A 474 0.80 -10.64 11.45
N PHE A 475 0.92 -9.31 11.42
CA PHE A 475 -0.18 -8.40 11.11
C PHE A 475 0.27 -7.32 10.12
N ASN A 476 -0.64 -6.85 9.27
CA ASN A 476 -0.38 -5.77 8.33
C ASN A 476 -0.44 -4.39 9.02
N ALA A 477 0.04 -3.33 8.37
CA ALA A 477 0.05 -1.99 8.96
C ALA A 477 -1.34 -1.46 9.31
N ALA A 478 -2.38 -1.77 8.53
CA ALA A 478 -3.74 -1.31 8.82
C ALA A 478 -4.27 -1.86 10.15
N PHE A 479 -4.02 -3.15 10.44
CA PHE A 479 -4.32 -3.75 11.74
C PHE A 479 -3.57 -3.05 12.87
N ILE A 480 -2.26 -2.84 12.70
CA ILE A 480 -1.42 -2.17 13.71
C ILE A 480 -1.86 -0.73 13.94
N ARG A 481 -2.28 -0.01 12.90
CA ARG A 481 -2.86 1.33 13.01
C ARG A 481 -4.15 1.31 13.82
N ASN A 482 -5.02 0.33 13.57
CA ASN A 482 -6.29 0.18 14.28
C ASN A 482 -6.09 -0.04 15.79
N ILE A 483 -5.22 -0.98 16.19
CA ILE A 483 -4.97 -1.25 17.62
C ILE A 483 -4.38 -0.04 18.36
N ASN A 484 -3.66 0.83 17.63
CA ASN A 484 -3.09 2.06 18.16
C ASN A 484 -4.04 3.27 18.03
N GLN A 485 -5.27 3.06 17.57
CA GLN A 485 -6.28 4.12 17.35
C GLN A 485 -5.83 5.21 16.36
N ILE A 486 -4.96 4.85 15.40
CA ILE A 486 -4.48 5.73 14.32
C ILE A 486 -5.31 5.43 13.07
N HIS A 487 -6.54 5.93 13.04
CA HIS A 487 -7.51 5.51 12.03
C HIS A 487 -7.18 6.00 10.62
N SER A 488 -6.66 7.21 10.46
CA SER A 488 -6.15 7.69 9.18
C SER A 488 -4.64 7.91 9.22
N SER A 489 -3.97 7.65 8.10
CA SER A 489 -2.57 8.01 7.88
C SER A 489 -2.50 9.39 7.24
N CYS A 490 -3.06 10.39 7.93
CA CYS A 490 -2.87 11.78 7.55
C CYS A 490 -1.66 12.39 8.26
N ASN A 491 -1.04 13.36 7.62
CA ASN A 491 0.17 14.06 8.03
C ASN A 491 1.42 13.21 7.83
N LYS A 492 2.07 13.55 6.71
CA LYS A 492 3.50 13.46 6.44
C LYS A 492 4.34 14.28 7.45
N ASN A 493 3.87 14.45 8.68
CA ASN A 493 4.58 15.19 9.73
C ASN A 493 5.59 14.25 10.36
N CYS A 494 6.83 14.46 9.94
CA CYS A 494 8.02 13.73 10.30
C CYS A 494 8.52 14.07 11.71
N THR A 495 7.65 14.49 12.63
CA THR A 495 8.07 14.75 14.01
C THR A 495 8.73 13.50 14.60
N TYR A 496 8.25 12.32 14.21
CA TYR A 496 8.81 11.05 14.63
C TYR A 496 10.15 10.67 13.96
N LEU A 497 10.34 11.10 12.71
CA LEU A 497 11.54 10.74 11.92
C LEU A 497 12.80 11.38 12.48
N LEU A 498 12.70 12.46 13.24
CA LEU A 498 13.85 13.19 13.80
C LEU A 498 13.92 13.12 15.33
N HIS A 499 12.83 12.77 16.03
CA HIS A 499 12.79 12.86 17.50
C HIS A 499 13.84 11.97 18.18
N ASP A 500 14.12 10.79 17.59
CA ASP A 500 15.06 9.78 18.10
C ASP A 500 16.29 9.57 17.18
N GLN A 501 16.51 10.43 16.17
CA GLN A 501 17.66 10.30 15.28
C GLN A 501 18.89 11.01 15.86
N GLU A 502 19.84 10.22 16.34
CA GLU A 502 21.15 10.68 16.77
C GLU A 502 22.21 10.18 15.78
N LEU A 503 23.01 11.09 15.21
CA LEU A 503 24.16 10.73 14.38
C LEU A 503 25.33 10.33 15.27
N ILE A 504 25.75 9.08 15.15
CA ILE A 504 26.71 8.46 16.06
C ILE A 504 28.01 8.22 15.34
N THR A 505 29.10 8.71 15.94
CA THR A 505 30.47 8.62 15.46
C THR A 505 31.41 9.02 16.60
N GLU A 506 32.72 8.82 16.43
CA GLU A 506 33.77 9.22 17.38
C GLU A 506 33.68 10.74 17.68
N GLU A 507 33.73 11.14 18.96
CA GLU A 507 33.59 12.56 19.34
C GLU A 507 34.81 13.38 18.95
N GLU A 508 36.01 12.79 19.08
CA GLU A 508 37.28 13.43 18.78
C GLU A 508 38.19 12.53 17.93
N PRO A 509 37.81 12.25 16.67
CA PRO A 509 38.54 11.33 15.80
C PRO A 509 39.94 11.84 15.45
N CYS A 510 40.87 10.93 15.27
CA CYS A 510 42.20 11.24 14.75
C CYS A 510 42.14 11.47 13.25
N ALA A 511 42.90 12.45 12.75
CA ALA A 511 43.14 12.59 11.33
C ALA A 511 43.75 11.31 10.74
N ASP A 512 43.46 11.05 9.47
CA ASP A 512 43.94 9.92 8.66
C ASP A 512 43.48 8.52 9.09
N ASN A 513 42.74 8.39 10.19
CA ASN A 513 42.09 7.14 10.61
C ASN A 513 40.62 7.08 10.16
N SER A 514 40.12 5.87 9.94
CA SER A 514 38.74 5.61 9.54
C SER A 514 37.84 5.33 10.75
N TYR A 515 36.72 6.03 10.84
CA TYR A 515 35.73 5.89 11.91
C TYR A 515 34.35 5.63 11.32
N PRO A 516 33.58 4.69 11.91
CA PRO A 516 32.21 4.48 11.51
C PRO A 516 31.35 5.69 11.90
N ALA A 517 30.37 6.01 11.06
CA ALA A 517 29.28 6.91 11.36
C ALA A 517 27.95 6.23 11.02
N SER A 518 26.94 6.39 11.87
CA SER A 518 25.65 5.73 11.67
C SER A 518 24.48 6.53 12.24
N LEU A 519 23.29 6.20 11.76
CA LEU A 519 22.00 6.64 12.32
C LEU A 519 21.15 5.43 12.70
N VAL A 520 20.11 5.68 13.49
CA VAL A 520 19.04 4.69 13.71
C VAL A 520 18.36 4.41 12.37
N TRP A 521 18.30 3.13 11.99
CA TRP A 521 17.65 2.73 10.76
C TRP A 521 16.14 2.99 10.80
N LEU A 522 15.60 3.49 9.69
CA LEU A 522 14.21 3.83 9.48
C LEU A 522 13.75 3.17 8.19
N ALA A 523 12.65 2.45 8.28
CA ALA A 523 11.98 1.88 7.11
C ALA A 523 11.58 2.96 6.09
N CYS A 524 11.73 2.64 4.80
CA CYS A 524 11.36 3.50 3.66
C CYS A 524 12.02 4.87 3.65
N THR A 525 13.24 4.97 4.19
CA THR A 525 13.98 6.23 4.24
C THR A 525 15.26 6.08 3.43
N ASP A 526 15.44 6.93 2.43
CA ASP A 526 16.70 7.13 1.73
C ASP A 526 17.63 7.98 2.59
N TYR A 527 18.91 7.62 2.59
CA TYR A 527 19.94 8.25 3.39
C TYR A 527 20.99 8.85 2.45
N THR A 528 21.01 10.17 2.32
CA THR A 528 22.03 10.88 1.56
C THR A 528 23.06 11.44 2.51
N TRP A 529 24.26 10.88 2.47
CA TRP A 529 25.37 11.26 3.34
C TRP A 529 26.25 12.33 2.68
N LEU A 530 26.57 13.36 3.44
CA LEU A 530 27.44 14.47 3.07
C LEU A 530 28.49 14.65 4.16
N ILE A 531 29.73 14.92 3.77
CA ILE A 531 30.84 15.16 4.69
C ILE A 531 31.60 16.40 4.27
N ASP A 532 31.95 17.22 5.25
CA ASP A 532 32.90 18.32 5.14
C ASP A 532 34.08 18.08 6.08
N GLY A 533 35.31 18.31 5.61
CA GLY A 533 36.55 18.07 6.38
C GLY A 533 37.06 16.61 6.35
N GLY A 534 36.49 15.73 5.52
CA GLY A 534 36.90 14.33 5.39
C GLY A 534 36.40 13.69 4.10
N LYS A 535 36.51 12.36 4.00
CA LYS A 535 36.02 11.57 2.87
C LYS A 535 35.45 10.22 3.32
N PHE A 536 34.51 9.69 2.54
CA PHE A 536 34.08 8.31 2.70
C PHE A 536 35.15 7.35 2.17
N THR A 537 35.53 6.34 2.96
CA THR A 537 36.47 5.30 2.48
C THR A 537 35.78 4.23 1.65
N THR A 538 34.47 4.07 1.85
CA THR A 538 33.58 3.21 1.07
C THR A 538 32.26 3.94 0.86
N MET A 539 31.55 3.63 -0.23
CA MET A 539 30.21 4.19 -0.44
C MET A 539 29.32 3.93 0.78
N PRO A 540 28.63 4.96 1.32
CA PRO A 540 27.67 4.78 2.39
C PRO A 540 26.59 3.77 2.01
N VAL A 541 26.17 2.96 2.97
CA VAL A 541 25.15 1.92 2.77
C VAL A 541 24.02 2.19 3.75
N HIS A 542 22.88 2.67 3.23
CA HIS A 542 21.70 3.05 4.02
C HIS A 542 22.09 3.96 5.20
N HIS A 543 21.88 3.47 6.43
CA HIS A 543 22.08 4.20 7.68
C HIS A 543 23.52 4.15 8.21
N ASN A 544 24.51 3.70 7.43
CA ASN A 544 25.92 3.62 7.83
C ASN A 544 26.88 4.22 6.80
N ALA A 545 27.98 4.80 7.28
CA ALA A 545 29.10 5.28 6.50
C ALA A 545 30.44 5.00 7.23
N LEU A 546 31.54 4.94 6.47
CA LEU A 546 32.90 4.85 7.01
C LEU A 546 33.69 6.07 6.55
N ILE A 547 34.20 6.86 7.51
CA ILE A 547 34.72 8.20 7.29
C ILE A 547 36.18 8.28 7.69
N GLN A 548 37.03 8.76 6.79
CA GLN A 548 38.41 9.16 7.10
C GLN A 548 38.49 10.68 7.13
N TRP A 549 38.98 11.24 8.23
CA TRP A 549 39.08 12.68 8.43
C TRP A 549 40.41 13.23 7.91
N ASN A 550 40.38 14.41 7.29
CA ASN A 550 41.60 15.13 6.94
C ASN A 550 42.16 15.82 8.19
N LEU A 551 43.43 16.20 8.16
CA LEU A 551 44.04 17.01 9.23
C LEU A 551 43.53 18.46 9.18
N VAL A 552 42.38 18.71 9.79
CA VAL A 552 41.73 20.02 9.96
C VAL A 552 41.19 20.16 11.39
N ASP A 553 40.83 21.36 11.84
CA ASP A 553 40.39 21.56 13.25
C ASP A 553 39.03 20.91 13.57
N SER A 554 38.16 20.79 12.57
CA SER A 554 36.84 20.19 12.73
C SER A 554 36.27 19.71 11.40
N GLY A 555 35.41 18.71 11.45
CA GLY A 555 34.63 18.24 10.31
C GLY A 555 33.15 18.14 10.64
N THR A 556 32.30 18.05 9.61
CA THR A 556 30.86 17.92 9.78
C THR A 556 30.34 16.75 8.95
N ILE A 557 29.50 15.93 9.56
CA ILE A 557 28.73 14.90 8.87
C ILE A 557 27.29 15.40 8.82
N THR A 558 26.68 15.33 7.63
CA THR A 558 25.27 15.63 7.42
C THR A 558 24.61 14.46 6.71
N VAL A 559 23.44 14.04 7.19
CA VAL A 559 22.63 13.01 6.55
C VAL A 559 21.25 13.53 6.29
N ILE A 560 20.85 13.52 5.02
CA ILE A 560 19.51 13.87 4.57
C ILE A 560 18.71 12.57 4.51
N LEU A 561 17.62 12.52 5.28
CA LEU A 561 16.67 11.43 5.37
C LEU A 561 15.48 11.77 4.46
N ALA A 562 15.14 10.90 3.50
CA ALA A 562 14.01 11.11 2.60
C ALA A 562 13.10 9.87 2.56
N ASN A 563 11.86 10.00 3.03
CA ASN A 563 10.84 8.97 2.92
C ASN A 563 9.75 9.46 1.96
N GLU A 564 9.93 9.19 0.67
CA GLU A 564 9.05 9.73 -0.39
C GLU A 564 7.58 9.30 -0.22
N GLU A 565 7.33 8.06 0.23
CA GLU A 565 5.98 7.54 0.44
C GLU A 565 5.24 8.30 1.55
N LYS A 566 5.93 8.55 2.67
CA LYS A 566 5.43 9.40 3.75
C LYS A 566 5.68 10.88 3.47
N GLY A 567 6.11 11.25 2.26
CA GLY A 567 6.60 12.57 1.82
C GLY A 567 7.33 13.35 2.91
N CYS A 568 8.28 12.66 3.52
CA CYS A 568 8.93 13.04 4.73
C CYS A 568 10.41 13.32 4.48
N TYR A 569 10.92 14.47 4.91
CA TYR A 569 12.32 14.83 4.73
C TYR A 569 12.89 15.36 6.04
N GLY A 570 14.10 14.91 6.39
CA GLY A 570 14.79 15.30 7.60
C GLY A 570 16.27 15.50 7.35
N THR A 571 16.95 16.25 8.20
CA THR A 571 18.41 16.39 8.13
C THR A 571 18.97 16.29 9.53
N VAL A 572 19.94 15.39 9.71
CA VAL A 572 20.68 15.21 10.95
C VAL A 572 22.12 15.58 10.66
N SER A 573 22.72 16.42 11.50
CA SER A 573 24.11 16.84 11.34
C SER A 573 24.86 16.74 12.66
N LYS A 574 26.13 16.36 12.60
CA LYS A 574 27.04 16.36 13.75
C LYS A 574 28.38 16.93 13.35
N LYS A 575 28.85 17.90 14.15
CA LYS A 575 30.20 18.43 14.06
C LYS A 575 31.12 17.64 14.98
N VAL A 576 32.30 17.27 14.48
CA VAL A 576 33.34 16.56 15.25
C VAL A 576 34.62 17.39 15.28
N LYS A 577 35.37 17.30 16.38
CA LYS A 577 36.66 17.96 16.52
C LYS A 577 37.76 16.97 16.15
N ILE A 578 38.58 17.27 15.16
CA ILE A 578 39.57 16.30 14.68
C ILE A 578 40.91 16.56 15.38
N LYS A 579 41.58 15.49 15.80
CA LYS A 579 42.86 15.54 16.50
C LYS A 579 44.01 15.13 15.59
N ASN A 580 45.16 15.76 15.79
CA ASN A 580 46.42 15.25 15.28
C ASN A 580 46.96 14.19 16.26
N CYS A 581 47.02 12.92 15.83
CA CYS A 581 47.36 11.79 16.69
C CYS A 581 48.70 11.14 16.32
N THR A 582 49.68 11.94 15.89
CA THR A 582 50.98 11.47 15.38
C THR A 582 51.79 10.59 16.35
N ASP A 583 51.42 10.46 17.62
CA ASP A 583 52.18 9.66 18.61
C ASP A 583 51.39 8.61 19.41
N THR A 584 50.11 8.36 19.11
CA THR A 584 49.35 7.30 19.78
C THR A 584 48.67 6.40 18.76
N LYS A 585 49.15 5.16 18.62
CA LYS A 585 48.35 4.04 18.10
C LYS A 585 47.22 3.77 19.10
N GLU A 586 46.21 4.63 19.13
CA GLU A 586 44.94 4.28 19.75
C GLU A 586 44.36 3.11 18.95
N LYS A 587 44.42 1.91 19.54
CA LYS A 587 43.69 0.76 19.02
C LYS A 587 42.22 1.15 18.88
N GLY A 588 41.70 1.05 17.66
CA GLY A 588 40.26 1.17 17.39
C GLY A 588 39.47 0.16 18.23
N PHE A 589 38.17 0.42 18.39
CA PHE A 589 37.24 -0.47 19.08
C PHE A 589 37.35 -1.89 18.48
N GLU A 590 38.05 -2.82 19.15
CA GLU A 590 38.30 -4.16 18.61
C GLU A 590 36.96 -4.88 18.37
N GLN A 591 36.85 -5.54 17.22
CA GLN A 591 35.60 -5.90 16.54
C GLN A 591 34.70 -6.92 17.27
N ASP A 592 35.06 -7.50 18.42
CA ASP A 592 34.42 -8.73 18.92
C ASP A 592 34.07 -8.80 20.43
N ILE A 593 33.85 -7.68 21.12
CA ILE A 593 33.59 -7.72 22.58
C ILE A 593 32.14 -8.15 22.95
N PHE A 594 31.16 -7.84 22.11
CA PHE A 594 29.72 -8.01 22.41
C PHE A 594 29.03 -8.88 21.35
N LYS A 595 28.43 -10.00 21.77
CA LYS A 595 27.68 -10.91 20.90
C LYS A 595 26.26 -11.12 21.42
N PHE A 596 25.28 -11.08 20.53
CA PHE A 596 23.88 -11.31 20.89
C PHE A 596 23.48 -12.74 20.53
N SER A 597 22.83 -13.42 21.47
CA SER A 597 22.16 -14.68 21.22
C SER A 597 20.87 -14.43 20.44
N PRO A 598 20.44 -15.41 19.61
CA PRO A 598 19.12 -15.38 19.00
C PRO A 598 17.96 -15.37 20.00
N PHE A 599 18.21 -15.51 21.31
CA PHE A 599 17.18 -15.57 22.34
C PHE A 599 17.25 -14.39 23.33
N GLY A 600 17.96 -13.32 22.95
CA GLY A 600 17.99 -12.07 23.72
C GLY A 600 19.03 -12.01 24.84
N THR A 601 20.09 -12.81 24.75
CA THR A 601 21.21 -12.76 25.71
C THR A 601 22.38 -12.00 25.11
N LEU A 602 22.92 -11.02 25.82
CA LEU A 602 24.19 -10.37 25.49
C LEU A 602 25.34 -11.13 26.15
N TYR A 603 26.29 -11.62 25.35
CA TYR A 603 27.56 -12.19 25.80
C TYR A 603 28.68 -11.16 25.72
N ILE A 604 29.48 -11.07 26.78
CA ILE A 604 30.62 -10.14 26.91
C ILE A 604 31.92 -10.94 26.95
N SER A 605 32.85 -10.69 26.02
CA SER A 605 34.14 -11.41 25.93
C SER A 605 35.17 -10.94 26.97
N GLU A 606 36.07 -11.83 27.40
CA GLU A 606 37.09 -11.57 28.45
C GLU A 606 38.16 -10.53 28.10
N ILE A 607 38.25 -10.07 26.85
CA ILE A 607 39.24 -9.06 26.40
C ILE A 607 38.84 -7.64 26.88
N ALA A 608 37.66 -7.48 27.46
CA ALA A 608 37.18 -6.19 27.96
C ALA A 608 37.86 -5.82 29.29
N ASN A 609 38.50 -4.65 29.34
CA ASN A 609 39.19 -4.13 30.54
C ASN A 609 38.32 -4.31 31.80
N SER A 610 38.89 -4.86 32.87
CA SER A 610 38.15 -5.51 33.97
C SER A 610 37.34 -4.59 34.90
N LEU A 611 37.18 -3.30 34.58
CA LEU A 611 36.42 -2.32 35.37
C LEU A 611 35.71 -1.23 34.53
N GLU A 612 35.63 -1.37 33.20
CA GLU A 612 35.00 -0.36 32.36
C GLU A 612 33.47 -0.43 32.43
N GLU A 613 32.82 0.71 32.68
CA GLU A 613 31.36 0.83 32.65
C GLU A 613 30.87 1.09 31.22
N TYR A 614 29.84 0.34 30.84
CA TYR A 614 29.15 0.45 29.57
C TYR A 614 27.69 0.84 29.79
N GLU A 615 27.16 1.61 28.84
CA GLU A 615 25.75 1.90 28.73
C GLU A 615 25.25 1.39 27.39
N MET A 616 24.19 0.58 27.36
CA MET A 616 23.55 0.14 26.14
C MET A 616 22.13 0.68 26.04
N LYS A 617 21.81 1.32 24.92
CA LYS A 617 20.46 1.69 24.51
C LYS A 617 19.99 0.72 23.42
N ILE A 618 18.74 0.26 23.51
CA ILE A 618 18.13 -0.70 22.59
C ILE A 618 16.89 -0.05 21.98
N PHE A 619 16.79 -0.16 20.67
CA PHE A 619 15.74 0.43 19.85
C PHE A 619 15.00 -0.65 19.06
N ASP A 620 13.70 -0.44 18.87
CA ASP A 620 12.93 -1.22 17.90
C ASP A 620 13.17 -0.73 16.47
N ILE A 621 12.59 -1.44 15.49
CA ILE A 621 12.69 -1.12 14.06
C ILE A 621 12.05 0.21 13.64
N TYR A 622 11.27 0.83 14.53
CA TYR A 622 10.68 2.15 14.30
C TYR A 622 11.57 3.26 14.86
N GLY A 623 12.69 2.90 15.50
CA GLY A 623 13.61 3.84 16.13
C GLY A 623 13.22 4.25 17.55
N ARG A 624 12.22 3.60 18.17
CA ARG A 624 11.88 3.87 19.58
C ARG A 624 12.91 3.24 20.48
N MET A 625 13.42 4.01 21.44
CA MET A 625 14.18 3.43 22.54
C MET A 625 13.23 2.60 23.43
N ILE A 626 13.40 1.29 23.44
CA ILE A 626 12.57 0.36 24.22
C ILE A 626 13.25 -0.06 25.53
N LYS A 627 14.58 0.05 25.61
CA LYS A 627 15.34 -0.35 26.79
C LYS A 627 16.67 0.38 26.87
N GLN A 628 17.09 0.69 28.09
CA GLN A 628 18.42 1.23 28.40
C GLN A 628 18.97 0.45 29.59
N ILE A 629 20.20 -0.05 29.47
CA ILE A 629 20.88 -0.85 30.49
C ILE A 629 22.28 -0.32 30.74
N ARG A 630 22.77 -0.49 31.96
CA ARG A 630 24.18 -0.22 32.33
C ARG A 630 24.79 -1.51 32.84
N PHE A 631 26.02 -1.77 32.43
CA PHE A 631 26.74 -2.99 32.78
C PHE A 631 28.24 -2.78 32.79
N ASN A 632 28.96 -3.75 33.33
CA ASN A 632 30.42 -3.78 33.31
C ASN A 632 30.90 -5.17 32.85
N THR A 633 32.22 -5.31 32.69
CA THR A 633 32.86 -6.52 32.14
C THR A 633 32.85 -7.71 33.09
N ILE A 634 32.36 -7.55 34.33
CA ILE A 634 32.17 -8.64 35.29
C ILE A 634 30.93 -9.48 34.92
N GLN A 635 29.93 -8.87 34.28
CA GLN A 635 28.72 -9.54 33.83
C GLN A 635 28.99 -10.27 32.50
N LYS A 636 29.42 -11.53 32.55
CA LYS A 636 29.72 -12.31 31.33
C LYS A 636 28.50 -12.49 30.41
N GLU A 637 27.29 -12.49 30.99
CA GLU A 637 26.02 -12.66 30.29
C GLU A 637 24.95 -11.73 30.87
N ILE A 638 24.14 -11.13 30.01
CA ILE A 638 23.01 -10.28 30.39
C ILE A 638 21.77 -10.69 29.59
N ASP A 639 20.72 -11.13 30.28
CA ASP A 639 19.42 -11.36 29.65
C ASP A 639 18.71 -10.02 29.42
N LEU A 640 18.42 -9.74 28.15
CA LEU A 640 17.78 -8.50 27.75
C LEU A 640 16.26 -8.53 27.96
N ASN A 641 15.63 -9.68 28.22
CA ASN A 641 14.18 -9.81 28.41
C ASN A 641 13.37 -9.03 27.36
N LEU A 642 13.75 -9.19 26.10
CA LEU A 642 13.08 -8.56 24.96
C LEU A 642 12.14 -9.58 24.31
N ILE A 643 11.02 -9.10 23.76
CA ILE A 643 10.13 -9.95 22.96
C ILE A 643 10.79 -10.31 21.62
N PRO A 644 10.29 -11.31 20.86
CA PRO A 644 10.85 -11.62 19.55
C PRO A 644 10.73 -10.46 18.56
N GLY A 645 11.83 -10.12 17.88
CA GLY A 645 11.92 -8.98 16.97
C GLY A 645 13.34 -8.66 16.54
N ILE A 646 13.46 -7.75 15.57
CA ILE A 646 14.74 -7.13 15.23
C ILE A 646 14.95 -5.92 16.12
N TYR A 647 16.14 -5.83 16.69
CA TYR A 647 16.54 -4.73 17.53
C TYR A 647 17.86 -4.14 17.07
N HIS A 648 18.01 -2.85 17.33
CA HIS A 648 19.26 -2.13 17.18
C HIS A 648 19.76 -1.77 18.57
N SER A 649 21.01 -2.11 18.89
CA SER A 649 21.65 -1.66 20.12
C SER A 649 22.76 -0.67 19.83
N ILE A 650 22.96 0.25 20.77
CA ILE A 650 24.06 1.19 20.80
C ILE A 650 24.73 1.03 22.17
N ILE A 651 26.00 0.64 22.19
CA ILE A 651 26.79 0.44 23.40
C ILE A 651 27.83 1.56 23.49
N PHE A 652 27.85 2.29 24.60
CA PHE A 652 28.78 3.36 24.90
C PHE A 652 29.75 2.89 25.99
N SER A 653 31.05 3.12 25.80
CA SER A 653 32.02 3.10 26.91
C SER A 653 32.02 4.48 27.59
N LYS A 654 31.83 4.50 28.92
CA LYS A 654 31.88 5.76 29.69
C LYS A 654 33.27 6.38 29.77
N ASN A 655 34.32 5.56 29.80
CA ASN A 655 35.69 6.05 30.04
C ASN A 655 36.41 6.43 28.75
N ASN A 656 36.09 5.78 27.63
CA ASN A 656 36.74 6.02 26.35
C ASN A 656 35.87 6.79 25.36
N LYS A 657 34.62 7.14 25.70
CA LYS A 657 33.67 7.86 24.83
C LYS A 657 33.44 7.23 23.44
N ARG A 658 33.71 5.93 23.32
CA ARG A 658 33.55 5.16 22.08
C ARG A 658 32.18 4.48 22.06
N SER A 659 31.63 4.28 20.87
CA SER A 659 30.35 3.59 20.67
C SER A 659 30.43 2.44 19.66
N LYS A 660 29.74 1.34 19.92
CA LYS A 660 29.50 0.25 18.95
C LYS A 660 28.01 0.02 18.75
N GLN A 661 27.60 -0.17 17.50
CA GLN A 661 26.25 -0.56 17.16
C GLN A 661 26.23 -1.98 16.61
N THR A 662 25.21 -2.73 17.01
CA THR A 662 24.94 -4.08 16.51
C THR A 662 23.45 -4.24 16.33
N SER A 663 23.04 -4.67 15.14
CA SER A 663 21.70 -5.21 14.90
C SER A 663 21.68 -6.68 15.30
N PHE A 664 20.63 -7.10 16.00
CA PHE A 664 20.45 -8.48 16.40
C PHE A 664 19.00 -8.89 16.30
N LEU A 665 18.80 -10.16 15.97
CA LEU A 665 17.50 -10.79 15.85
C LEU A 665 17.24 -11.59 17.13
N ILE A 666 16.10 -11.34 17.76
CA ILE A 666 15.56 -12.21 18.81
C ILE A 666 14.44 -13.04 18.21
N LEU A 667 14.65 -14.35 18.21
CA LEU A 667 13.70 -15.37 17.86
C LEU A 667 12.81 -15.68 19.06
N SER A 668 11.59 -16.17 18.81
CA SER A 668 10.80 -16.81 19.86
C SER A 668 11.56 -18.02 20.40
N ARG A 669 11.59 -18.18 21.73
CA ARG A 669 12.05 -19.42 22.35
C ARG A 669 11.19 -20.60 21.91
#